data_AF-L0WC59-F1
#
_entry.id   AF-L0WC59-F1
#
_cell.length_a   1.000
_cell.length_b   1.000
_cell.length_c   1.000
_cell.angle_alpha   90.00
_cell.angle_beta   90.00
_cell.angle_gamma   90.00
#
_symmetry.space_group_name_H-M   'P 1'
#
loop_
_entity.id
_entity.type
_entity.pdbx_description
1 polymer ?
#
loop_
_entity_poly.entity_id
_entity_poly.type
_entity_poly.pdbx_seq_one_letter_code
_entity_poly.pdbx_strand_id
1 'polypeptide(L)'
;MGAAIQAGTVTATCSDGSGFTAAVTTGNDGSWSGQIGNTALPCVLSVTGGAPPVTLRSYASQAGTINITPITDMVLALATGVADGSWVATPTSWPNAGAIASSQAELLTAMTNAGFALPPGGPFTTAFNIGDAWDRVLDDIQDAIDGDGSVADYAALLDLVKDGNLDSFPDAPEEPPTDPELPANLDVLTDYAGTYTVIGSGSGDPGYCGSCGTANRDHLRGTVILSAQGDIDFDTGITFTAADIVAIYDRKTVDTDRRVAVNYGQSDSDERIRLYLNADLQVMEIIHDDGQGTITRALIQQDVTEPDPEPGEELLEGRNGVAVMHEGHVWAMEQPFIETFMATTAKRQIRANNYDASGTILDSTPFAGEELVWAQVNVAHGALGTQLCGDDTGVSLMTINTDASPPVQKIWTATQCELDVGYHFSNGATEGRLISATLGNDKDAAQVSLGGGQFRIYIHTGKEGEAPALTDDIRDILVVDSGTREIRSGYFVAGKPLEDGSHPDHYIDFVASAGSSNPAVGDYLCGESSASVTLRMGWVTTSGPLFKFQTANGGACTVSIEQSAGRKYVGSYSATLKGPSASAFGSGLAAGDTELPEAERTLVVHGKFRNFTTQTFHAGNNGDEGPLGSDAQGITLTIDDGNTHFQAGETFLLTSEPSSNGNNGYFYRLFDDLEAPNNQLRMVWSGIPLAVGSYACNDDVGGQKPTMSLSTPANIPYGVTYTQSGSQNLTEGASCTLNVTSVADGVVSGTYMATLVARNIAPVLPGNDGTISVSGEFRYANQAL
;
A
#
# COMPACT_ATOMS: atom_id res chain seq x y z
N MET A 1 28.94 5.84 -26.82
CA MET A 1 29.16 4.47 -26.33
C MET A 1 28.24 3.44 -27.00
N GLY A 2 27.17 3.82 -27.71
CA GLY A 2 26.30 2.92 -28.51
C GLY A 2 26.67 2.74 -30.00
N ALA A 3 27.80 3.30 -30.47
CA ALA A 3 28.18 3.11 -31.88
C ALA A 3 28.64 1.68 -32.19
N ALA A 4 28.15 1.10 -33.29
CA ALA A 4 28.62 -0.19 -33.80
C ALA A 4 30.15 -0.19 -34.01
N ILE A 5 30.83 -1.19 -33.44
CA ILE A 5 32.26 -1.40 -33.64
C ILE A 5 32.45 -2.11 -34.97
N GLN A 6 32.76 -1.38 -36.03
CA GLN A 6 32.92 -1.97 -37.37
C GLN A 6 34.32 -2.56 -37.56
N ALA A 7 34.41 -3.76 -38.13
CA ALA A 7 35.68 -4.44 -38.43
C ALA A 7 36.63 -4.61 -37.22
N GLY A 8 36.06 -4.73 -36.01
CA GLY A 8 36.78 -5.09 -34.79
C GLY A 8 37.15 -6.57 -34.81
N THR A 9 38.31 -6.92 -34.28
CA THR A 9 38.74 -8.33 -34.15
C THR A 9 38.19 -8.90 -32.85
N VAL A 10 37.42 -9.99 -32.93
CA VAL A 10 36.86 -10.69 -31.77
C VAL A 10 37.68 -11.93 -31.47
N THR A 11 38.15 -12.06 -30.22
CA THR A 11 38.94 -13.20 -29.74
C THR A 11 38.27 -13.86 -28.56
N ALA A 12 38.18 -15.19 -28.56
CA ALA A 12 37.83 -15.98 -27.39
C ALA A 12 39.11 -16.51 -26.74
N THR A 13 39.30 -16.22 -25.46
CA THR A 13 40.28 -16.91 -24.60
C THR A 13 39.49 -17.85 -23.70
N CYS A 14 39.64 -19.15 -23.88
CA CYS A 14 38.87 -20.16 -23.15
C CYS A 14 39.68 -20.77 -21.99
N SER A 15 38.98 -21.32 -21.00
CA SER A 15 39.60 -21.82 -19.76
C SER A 15 40.61 -22.96 -19.99
N ASP A 16 40.44 -23.71 -21.08
CA ASP A 16 41.34 -24.77 -21.55
C ASP A 16 42.50 -24.25 -22.42
N GLY A 17 42.60 -22.93 -22.60
CA GLY A 17 43.59 -22.26 -23.44
C GLY A 17 43.25 -22.24 -24.94
N SER A 18 42.10 -22.79 -25.34
CA SER A 18 41.61 -22.71 -26.72
C SER A 18 40.95 -21.36 -27.02
N GLY A 19 40.50 -21.19 -28.26
CA GLY A 19 39.79 -19.99 -28.72
C GLY A 19 38.90 -20.32 -29.92
N PHE A 20 38.56 -19.29 -30.71
CA PHE A 20 37.76 -19.51 -31.91
C PHE A 20 38.48 -20.41 -32.92
N THR A 21 37.69 -21.26 -33.58
CA THR A 21 38.14 -22.18 -34.64
C THR A 21 38.48 -21.45 -35.96
N ALA A 22 38.05 -20.21 -36.11
CA ALA A 22 38.35 -19.32 -37.22
C ALA A 22 38.52 -17.88 -36.73
N ALA A 23 39.13 -17.02 -37.54
CA ALA A 23 39.19 -15.59 -37.24
C ALA A 23 37.77 -14.99 -37.27
N VAL A 24 37.45 -14.17 -36.27
CA VAL A 24 36.13 -13.54 -36.12
C VAL A 24 36.31 -12.03 -36.13
N THR A 25 35.49 -11.34 -36.93
CA THR A 25 35.44 -9.88 -36.98
C THR A 25 33.99 -9.41 -36.94
N THR A 26 33.76 -8.23 -36.40
CA THR A 26 32.42 -7.61 -36.39
C THR A 26 32.02 -7.08 -37.77
N GLY A 27 30.72 -7.12 -38.08
CA GLY A 27 30.10 -6.53 -39.27
C GLY A 27 29.94 -5.00 -39.17
N ASN A 28 29.31 -4.41 -40.19
CA ASN A 28 29.05 -2.96 -40.23
C ASN A 28 28.03 -2.49 -39.17
N ASP A 29 27.18 -3.41 -38.70
CA ASP A 29 26.20 -3.25 -37.64
C ASP A 29 26.72 -3.73 -36.28
N GLY A 30 28.01 -4.09 -36.18
CA GLY A 30 28.63 -4.62 -34.97
C GLY A 30 28.36 -6.10 -34.70
N SER A 31 27.53 -6.77 -35.52
CA SER A 31 27.21 -8.19 -35.36
C SER A 31 28.44 -9.08 -35.55
N TRP A 32 28.52 -10.19 -34.80
CA TRP A 32 29.61 -11.16 -34.92
C TRP A 32 29.13 -12.57 -34.59
N SER A 33 29.85 -13.58 -35.07
CA SER A 33 29.60 -14.98 -34.74
C SER A 33 30.91 -15.75 -34.74
N GLY A 34 31.12 -16.57 -33.71
CA GLY A 34 32.31 -17.40 -33.53
C GLY A 34 31.95 -18.80 -33.07
N GLN A 35 32.84 -19.76 -33.35
CA GLN A 35 32.69 -21.16 -32.96
C GLN A 35 33.89 -21.59 -32.14
N ILE A 36 33.66 -22.16 -30.95
CA ILE A 36 34.67 -22.74 -30.05
C ILE A 36 34.46 -24.26 -29.95
N GLY A 37 35.41 -24.97 -29.34
CA GLY A 37 35.25 -26.39 -29.06
C GLY A 37 34.10 -26.65 -28.06
N ASN A 38 33.39 -27.77 -28.20
CA ASN A 38 32.19 -28.10 -27.39
C ASN A 38 32.44 -28.19 -25.87
N THR A 39 33.70 -28.23 -25.42
CA THR A 39 34.10 -28.31 -24.01
C THR A 39 35.00 -27.15 -23.57
N ALA A 40 35.13 -26.10 -24.39
CA ALA A 40 36.09 -25.01 -24.15
C ALA A 40 35.63 -24.00 -23.08
N LEU A 41 34.32 -23.89 -22.86
CA LEU A 41 33.73 -22.94 -21.92
C LEU A 41 34.21 -23.17 -20.46
N PRO A 42 34.29 -22.12 -19.63
CA PRO A 42 33.97 -20.72 -19.97
C PRO A 42 35.05 -20.06 -20.84
N CYS A 43 34.70 -18.95 -21.48
CA CYS A 43 35.64 -18.13 -22.25
C CYS A 43 35.43 -16.64 -21.97
N VAL A 44 36.52 -15.89 -21.92
CA VAL A 44 36.50 -14.42 -22.01
C VAL A 44 36.52 -14.04 -23.49
N LEU A 45 35.59 -13.18 -23.88
CA LEU A 45 35.50 -12.64 -25.23
C LEU A 45 36.05 -11.22 -25.21
N SER A 46 36.93 -10.89 -26.15
CA SER A 46 37.48 -9.54 -26.28
C SER A 46 37.29 -9.05 -27.71
N VAL A 47 36.78 -7.84 -27.89
CA VAL A 47 36.83 -7.12 -29.17
C VAL A 47 37.96 -6.09 -29.08
N THR A 48 38.79 -5.99 -30.13
CA THR A 48 39.90 -5.03 -30.20
C THR A 48 39.97 -4.35 -31.56
N GLY A 49 40.37 -3.08 -31.56
CA GLY A 49 40.47 -2.27 -32.79
C GLY A 49 39.09 -1.82 -33.27
N GLY A 50 38.87 -1.87 -34.59
CA GLY A 50 37.63 -1.44 -35.22
C GLY A 50 37.50 0.08 -35.40
N ALA A 51 36.35 0.51 -35.90
CA ALA A 51 35.93 1.90 -35.99
C ALA A 51 34.58 2.06 -35.26
N PRO A 52 34.53 2.75 -34.10
CA PRO A 52 35.65 3.40 -33.40
C PRO A 52 36.66 2.39 -32.81
N PRO A 53 37.94 2.78 -32.63
CA PRO A 53 38.95 1.91 -32.05
C PRO A 53 38.71 1.72 -30.55
N VAL A 54 38.38 0.50 -30.14
CA VAL A 54 38.07 0.18 -28.74
C VAL A 54 38.69 -1.15 -28.30
N THR A 55 38.68 -1.40 -26.99
CA THR A 55 38.93 -2.72 -26.40
C THR A 55 37.90 -2.96 -25.32
N LEU A 56 37.00 -3.93 -25.54
CA LEU A 56 35.93 -4.29 -24.62
C LEU A 56 35.94 -5.80 -24.40
N ARG A 57 35.47 -6.22 -23.22
CA ARG A 57 35.48 -7.62 -22.79
C ARG A 57 34.09 -8.06 -22.35
N SER A 58 33.85 -9.35 -22.48
CA SER A 58 32.64 -10.03 -22.02
C SER A 58 32.98 -11.47 -21.62
N TYR A 59 31.99 -12.19 -21.12
CA TYR A 59 32.17 -13.52 -20.55
C TYR A 59 31.09 -14.48 -21.06
N ALA A 60 31.52 -15.63 -21.55
CA ALA A 60 30.65 -16.71 -22.01
C ALA A 60 30.81 -17.92 -21.08
N SER A 61 29.76 -18.24 -20.33
CA SER A 61 29.67 -19.46 -19.52
C SER A 61 28.95 -20.61 -20.25
N GLN A 62 28.15 -20.27 -21.27
CA GLN A 62 27.35 -21.18 -22.08
C GLN A 62 27.35 -20.73 -23.55
N ALA A 63 26.98 -21.63 -24.46
CA ALA A 63 26.76 -21.28 -25.86
C ALA A 63 25.47 -20.46 -26.02
N GLY A 64 25.48 -19.45 -26.88
CA GLY A 64 24.33 -18.60 -27.15
C GLY A 64 24.72 -17.19 -27.57
N THR A 65 23.78 -16.25 -27.45
CA THR A 65 24.00 -14.82 -27.63
C THR A 65 24.86 -14.28 -26.50
N ILE A 66 25.97 -13.64 -26.84
CA ILE A 66 26.83 -12.91 -25.89
C ILE A 66 27.17 -11.54 -26.47
N ASN A 67 26.82 -10.48 -25.75
CA ASN A 67 27.16 -9.11 -26.15
C ASN A 67 28.54 -8.73 -25.63
N ILE A 68 29.25 -7.89 -26.39
CA ILE A 68 30.53 -7.29 -25.97
C ILE A 68 30.34 -5.77 -26.01
N THR A 69 29.92 -5.20 -24.88
CA THR A 69 29.55 -3.78 -24.73
C THR A 69 30.33 -3.13 -23.60
N PRO A 70 30.31 -1.79 -23.50
CA PRO A 70 30.85 -1.07 -22.34
C PRO A 70 30.29 -1.58 -21.01
N ILE A 71 29.00 -1.93 -20.95
CA ILE A 71 28.37 -2.46 -19.73
C ILE A 71 28.97 -3.82 -19.36
N THR A 72 29.14 -4.75 -20.31
CA THR A 72 29.73 -6.07 -19.99
C THR A 72 31.18 -5.95 -19.53
N ASP A 73 31.93 -4.99 -20.08
CA ASP A 73 33.32 -4.73 -19.70
C ASP A 73 33.42 -4.08 -18.32
N MET A 74 32.53 -3.13 -17.99
CA MET A 74 32.39 -2.56 -16.64
C MET A 74 32.05 -3.60 -15.58
N VAL A 75 31.12 -4.52 -15.86
CA VAL A 75 30.80 -5.62 -14.94
C VAL A 75 32.04 -6.48 -14.66
N LEU A 76 32.84 -6.78 -15.67
CA LEU A 76 34.08 -7.55 -15.48
C LEU A 76 35.16 -6.76 -14.75
N ALA A 77 35.28 -5.45 -14.98
CA ALA A 77 36.19 -4.60 -14.25
C ALA A 77 35.81 -4.53 -12.76
N LEU A 78 34.52 -4.40 -12.44
CA LEU A 78 34.01 -4.46 -11.05
C LEU A 78 34.26 -5.82 -10.41
N ALA A 79 33.94 -6.91 -11.12
CA ALA A 79 34.11 -8.27 -10.59
C ALA A 79 35.58 -8.68 -10.35
N THR A 80 36.52 -8.05 -11.04
CA THR A 80 37.96 -8.35 -10.94
C THR A 80 38.76 -7.29 -10.18
N GLY A 81 38.22 -6.09 -10.01
CA GLY A 81 38.95 -4.91 -9.55
C GLY A 81 40.03 -4.42 -10.54
N VAL A 82 39.98 -4.85 -11.81
CA VAL A 82 41.04 -4.63 -12.80
C VAL A 82 40.47 -4.27 -14.18
N ALA A 83 40.68 -3.03 -14.62
CA ALA A 83 40.16 -2.50 -15.89
C ALA A 83 41.02 -2.83 -17.13
N ASP A 84 42.31 -3.14 -16.98
CA ASP A 84 43.23 -3.33 -18.12
C ASP A 84 43.14 -4.71 -18.79
N GLY A 85 42.44 -5.67 -18.16
CA GLY A 85 42.26 -7.02 -18.66
C GLY A 85 43.47 -7.94 -18.47
N SER A 86 44.47 -7.54 -17.69
CA SER A 86 45.67 -8.36 -17.39
C SER A 86 45.33 -9.73 -16.77
N TRP A 87 44.17 -9.84 -16.12
CA TRP A 87 43.64 -11.08 -15.54
C TRP A 87 43.23 -12.14 -16.58
N VAL A 88 42.93 -11.75 -17.83
CA VAL A 88 42.42 -12.65 -18.87
C VAL A 88 43.41 -13.76 -19.20
N ALA A 89 44.71 -13.49 -19.15
CA ALA A 89 45.76 -14.47 -19.43
C ALA A 89 45.87 -15.59 -18.38
N THR A 90 45.20 -15.46 -17.23
CA THR A 90 45.29 -16.39 -16.10
C THR A 90 43.90 -16.94 -15.77
N PRO A 91 43.46 -18.08 -16.35
CA PRO A 91 42.12 -18.64 -16.15
C PRO A 91 41.70 -18.84 -14.68
N THR A 92 42.66 -19.15 -13.80
CA THR A 92 42.41 -19.29 -12.35
C THR A 92 42.05 -17.99 -11.65
N SER A 93 42.28 -16.85 -12.29
CA SER A 93 41.95 -15.51 -11.80
C SER A 93 40.63 -14.97 -12.35
N TRP A 94 39.93 -15.75 -13.18
CA TRP A 94 38.65 -15.31 -13.73
C TRP A 94 37.56 -15.29 -12.66
N PRO A 95 36.67 -14.29 -12.69
CA PRO A 95 35.52 -14.28 -11.78
C PRO A 95 34.62 -15.48 -12.07
N ASN A 96 34.08 -16.09 -11.03
CA ASN A 96 33.09 -17.16 -11.19
C ASN A 96 31.72 -16.54 -11.57
N ALA A 97 30.80 -17.37 -12.06
CA ALA A 97 29.48 -16.91 -12.51
C ALA A 97 28.68 -16.16 -11.43
N GLY A 98 28.82 -16.53 -10.15
CA GLY A 98 28.17 -15.83 -9.04
C GLY A 98 28.75 -14.44 -8.80
N ALA A 99 30.07 -14.27 -8.93
CA ALA A 99 30.72 -12.97 -8.82
C ALA A 99 30.30 -12.03 -9.96
N ILE A 100 30.23 -12.55 -11.19
CA ILE A 100 29.73 -11.79 -12.34
C ILE A 100 28.27 -11.38 -12.13
N ALA A 101 27.41 -12.30 -11.67
CA ALA A 101 26.00 -12.00 -11.40
C ALA A 101 25.83 -10.94 -10.30
N SER A 102 26.63 -11.00 -9.22
CA SER A 102 26.63 -9.98 -8.15
C SER A 102 27.05 -8.61 -8.68
N SER A 103 28.19 -8.53 -9.36
CA SER A 103 28.69 -7.27 -9.92
C SER A 103 27.77 -6.71 -11.01
N GLN A 104 27.10 -7.56 -11.79
CA GLN A 104 26.05 -7.12 -12.71
C GLN A 104 24.90 -6.47 -11.95
N ALA A 105 24.39 -7.12 -10.90
CA ALA A 105 23.28 -6.57 -10.11
C ALA A 105 23.67 -5.25 -9.42
N GLU A 106 24.88 -5.16 -8.88
CA GLU A 106 25.42 -3.95 -8.24
C GLU A 106 25.52 -2.79 -9.24
N LEU A 107 26.09 -3.01 -10.43
CA LEU A 107 26.21 -1.97 -11.45
C LEU A 107 24.83 -1.51 -11.96
N LEU A 108 23.91 -2.44 -12.26
CA LEU A 108 22.58 -2.07 -12.73
C LEU A 108 21.75 -1.34 -11.66
N THR A 109 21.93 -1.69 -10.39
CA THR A 109 21.33 -0.95 -9.27
C THR A 109 21.87 0.48 -9.21
N ALA A 110 23.19 0.66 -9.36
CA ALA A 110 23.81 1.98 -9.37
C ALA A 110 23.31 2.84 -10.54
N MET A 111 23.17 2.26 -11.74
CA MET A 111 22.60 2.95 -12.90
C MET A 111 21.14 3.36 -12.66
N THR A 112 20.34 2.48 -12.06
CA THR A 112 18.95 2.81 -11.73
C THR A 112 18.86 3.95 -10.71
N ASN A 113 19.73 3.94 -9.69
CA ASN A 113 19.82 5.01 -8.70
C ASN A 113 20.27 6.34 -9.32
N ALA A 114 21.12 6.29 -10.35
CA ALA A 114 21.55 7.44 -11.14
C ALA A 114 20.49 7.89 -12.18
N GLY A 115 19.31 7.26 -12.21
CA GLY A 115 18.18 7.70 -13.04
C GLY A 115 18.07 7.05 -14.43
N PHE A 116 18.90 6.06 -14.77
CA PHE A 116 18.82 5.37 -16.07
C PHE A 116 17.59 4.45 -16.15
N ALA A 117 16.88 4.52 -17.27
CA ALA A 117 15.79 3.59 -17.59
C ALA A 117 16.36 2.29 -18.20
N LEU A 118 16.44 1.22 -17.41
CA LEU A 118 16.99 -0.06 -17.86
C LEU A 118 15.91 -0.95 -18.52
N PRO A 119 16.14 -1.43 -19.76
CA PRO A 119 15.22 -2.37 -20.41
C PRO A 119 15.20 -3.75 -19.73
N PRO A 120 14.16 -4.57 -19.97
CA PRO A 120 14.12 -5.94 -19.48
C PRO A 120 15.26 -6.80 -20.07
N GLY A 121 15.65 -7.84 -19.33
CA GLY A 121 16.74 -8.75 -19.69
C GLY A 121 18.07 -8.38 -19.02
N GLY A 122 19.17 -8.96 -19.51
CA GLY A 122 20.51 -8.71 -19.01
C GLY A 122 21.48 -8.26 -20.10
N PRO A 123 22.51 -7.46 -19.77
CA PRO A 123 23.41 -6.88 -20.76
C PRO A 123 24.26 -7.92 -21.49
N PHE A 124 24.47 -9.11 -20.90
CA PHE A 124 25.29 -10.17 -21.51
C PHE A 124 24.56 -10.95 -22.60
N THR A 125 23.29 -11.32 -22.42
CA THR A 125 22.63 -12.36 -23.24
C THR A 125 21.39 -11.91 -23.99
N THR A 126 20.90 -10.70 -23.72
CA THR A 126 19.74 -10.14 -24.45
C THR A 126 20.15 -9.85 -25.89
N ALA A 127 19.29 -10.15 -26.86
CA ALA A 127 19.55 -9.79 -28.25
C ALA A 127 19.76 -8.26 -28.34
N PHE A 128 20.83 -7.84 -29.00
CA PHE A 128 21.27 -6.45 -29.06
C PHE A 128 21.37 -5.99 -30.52
N ASN A 129 20.73 -4.88 -30.85
CA ASN A 129 20.80 -4.19 -32.13
C ASN A 129 21.01 -2.69 -31.91
N ILE A 130 21.74 -2.05 -32.82
CA ILE A 130 21.88 -0.59 -32.80
C ILE A 130 20.51 0.09 -32.90
N GLY A 131 20.25 1.04 -32.01
CA GLY A 131 19.00 1.77 -31.85
C GLY A 131 17.95 1.08 -30.97
N ASP A 132 18.22 -0.13 -30.45
CA ASP A 132 17.33 -0.80 -29.51
C ASP A 132 17.39 -0.20 -28.09
N ALA A 133 16.56 -0.71 -27.19
CA ALA A 133 16.44 -0.17 -25.85
C ALA A 133 17.75 -0.28 -25.04
N TRP A 134 18.55 -1.33 -25.23
CA TRP A 134 19.84 -1.48 -24.53
C TRP A 134 20.93 -0.61 -25.18
N ASP A 135 20.85 -0.34 -26.48
CA ASP A 135 21.73 0.61 -27.16
C ASP A 135 21.46 2.05 -26.71
N ARG A 136 20.18 2.43 -26.50
CA ARG A 136 19.82 3.74 -25.93
C ARG A 136 20.45 3.97 -24.56
N VAL A 137 20.48 2.95 -23.70
CA VAL A 137 21.20 3.06 -22.42
C VAL A 137 22.69 3.36 -22.63
N LEU A 138 23.33 2.80 -23.67
CA LEU A 138 24.73 3.11 -23.97
C LEU A 138 24.90 4.53 -24.51
N ASP A 139 23.92 5.06 -25.22
CA ASP A 139 23.91 6.46 -25.67
C ASP A 139 23.68 7.41 -24.49
N ASP A 140 22.75 7.09 -23.59
CA ASP A 140 22.52 7.86 -22.36
C ASP A 140 23.76 7.91 -21.47
N ILE A 141 24.51 6.79 -21.36
CA ILE A 141 25.77 6.78 -20.60
C ILE A 141 26.81 7.70 -21.28
N GLN A 142 26.82 7.76 -22.61
CA GLN A 142 27.71 8.68 -23.32
C GLN A 142 27.34 10.13 -23.03
N ASP A 143 26.05 10.44 -23.08
CA ASP A 143 25.55 11.79 -22.81
C ASP A 143 25.78 12.19 -21.35
N ALA A 144 25.62 11.25 -20.42
CA ALA A 144 25.95 11.43 -19.00
C ALA A 144 27.44 11.73 -18.80
N ILE A 145 28.34 10.98 -19.45
CA ILE A 145 29.79 11.28 -19.44
C ILE A 145 30.07 12.67 -20.01
N ASP A 146 29.45 13.02 -21.14
CA ASP A 146 29.68 14.30 -21.80
C ASP A 146 29.12 15.48 -20.98
N GLY A 147 28.09 15.24 -20.16
CA GLY A 147 27.49 16.20 -19.23
C GLY A 147 28.15 16.27 -17.84
N ASP A 148 28.92 15.25 -17.44
CA ASP A 148 29.53 15.15 -16.13
C ASP A 148 30.91 15.85 -16.08
N GLY A 149 31.06 16.82 -15.17
CA GLY A 149 32.32 17.55 -15.00
C GLY A 149 33.45 16.77 -14.30
N SER A 150 33.17 15.57 -13.80
CA SER A 150 34.05 14.72 -12.98
C SER A 150 34.46 13.42 -13.67
N VAL A 151 33.67 12.90 -14.62
CA VAL A 151 33.98 11.72 -15.43
C VAL A 151 34.31 12.13 -16.86
N ALA A 152 35.60 12.12 -17.23
CA ALA A 152 36.05 12.71 -18.49
C ALA A 152 35.77 11.86 -19.74
N ASP A 153 35.80 10.54 -19.60
CA ASP A 153 35.60 9.58 -20.70
C ASP A 153 35.25 8.19 -20.15
N TYR A 154 35.02 7.23 -21.04
CA TYR A 154 34.75 5.84 -20.65
C TYR A 154 35.88 5.22 -19.81
N ALA A 155 37.14 5.57 -20.04
CA ALA A 155 38.24 5.00 -19.27
C ALA A 155 38.20 5.49 -17.81
N ALA A 156 37.86 6.76 -17.60
CA ALA A 156 37.63 7.31 -16.27
C ALA A 156 36.43 6.66 -15.58
N LEU A 157 35.33 6.42 -16.31
CA LEU A 157 34.16 5.71 -15.77
C LEU A 157 34.52 4.26 -15.40
N LEU A 158 35.28 3.57 -16.24
CA LEU A 158 35.72 2.19 -16.00
C LEU A 158 36.62 2.09 -14.75
N ASP A 159 37.50 3.08 -14.52
CA ASP A 159 38.32 3.16 -13.31
C ASP A 159 37.47 3.45 -12.06
N LEU A 160 36.44 4.28 -12.16
CA LEU A 160 35.49 4.53 -11.07
C LEU A 160 34.73 3.26 -10.68
N VAL A 161 34.23 2.53 -11.69
CA VAL A 161 33.49 1.27 -11.50
C VAL A 161 34.41 0.17 -10.97
N LYS A 162 35.65 0.02 -11.47
CA LYS A 162 36.58 -1.01 -10.97
C LYS A 162 36.91 -0.83 -9.49
N ASP A 163 36.91 0.42 -9.01
CA ASP A 163 37.23 0.77 -7.62
C ASP A 163 36.00 0.62 -6.69
N GLY A 164 34.83 0.27 -7.24
CA GLY A 164 33.59 0.06 -6.50
C GLY A 164 32.92 1.37 -6.06
N ASN A 165 33.31 2.52 -6.63
CA ASN A 165 32.76 3.83 -6.28
C ASN A 165 31.42 4.11 -6.97
N LEU A 166 30.49 3.15 -6.90
CA LEU A 166 29.24 3.16 -7.68
C LEU A 166 28.29 4.30 -7.31
N ASP A 167 28.39 4.86 -6.09
CA ASP A 167 27.63 6.04 -5.67
C ASP A 167 28.03 7.32 -6.42
N SER A 168 29.11 7.27 -7.20
CA SER A 168 29.58 8.37 -8.06
C SER A 168 29.41 8.07 -9.55
N PHE A 169 28.54 7.10 -9.89
CA PHE A 169 28.14 6.89 -11.28
C PHE A 169 27.43 8.17 -11.80
N PRO A 170 27.74 8.64 -13.02
CA PRO A 170 27.17 9.89 -13.55
C PRO A 170 25.65 9.78 -13.67
N ASP A 171 24.93 10.87 -13.38
CA ASP A 171 23.47 10.91 -13.48
C ASP A 171 22.99 10.80 -14.94
N ALA A 172 21.84 10.17 -15.16
CA ALA A 172 21.21 10.08 -16.47
C ALA A 172 20.89 11.48 -17.04
N PRO A 173 20.98 11.68 -18.36
CA PRO A 173 20.68 12.97 -18.97
C PRO A 173 19.22 13.41 -18.71
N GLU A 174 19.02 14.68 -18.34
CA GLU A 174 17.68 15.26 -18.22
C GLU A 174 16.99 15.29 -19.59
N GLU A 175 15.81 14.68 -19.72
CA GLU A 175 15.05 14.78 -20.99
C GLU A 175 14.67 16.25 -21.27
N PRO A 176 14.93 16.78 -22.48
CA PRO A 176 14.55 18.14 -22.81
C PRO A 176 13.01 18.25 -22.84
N PRO A 177 12.45 19.42 -22.43
CA PRO A 177 11.00 19.62 -22.47
C PRO A 177 10.49 19.49 -23.91
N THR A 178 9.44 18.68 -24.10
CA THR A 178 8.75 18.54 -25.38
C THR A 178 8.10 19.86 -25.77
N ASP A 179 8.49 20.44 -26.91
CA ASP A 179 7.80 21.60 -27.49
C ASP A 179 6.53 21.10 -28.21
N PRO A 180 5.32 21.40 -27.70
CA PRO A 180 4.07 20.88 -28.25
C PRO A 180 3.71 21.48 -29.62
N GLU A 181 4.50 22.42 -30.13
CA GLU A 181 4.35 23.04 -31.45
C GLU A 181 5.30 22.43 -32.51
N LEU A 182 6.20 21.52 -32.13
CA LEU A 182 7.07 20.79 -33.07
C LEU A 182 6.51 19.41 -33.42
N PRO A 183 6.78 18.90 -34.65
CA PRO A 183 6.38 17.55 -35.02
C PRO A 183 7.07 16.50 -34.13
N ALA A 184 6.26 15.57 -33.60
CA ALA A 184 6.67 14.40 -32.85
C ALA A 184 6.86 13.17 -33.76
N ASN A 185 7.48 12.14 -33.20
CA ASN A 185 7.68 10.86 -33.87
C ASN A 185 6.38 10.03 -33.93
N LEU A 186 6.39 8.96 -34.74
CA LEU A 186 5.25 8.07 -34.95
C LEU A 186 4.88 7.24 -33.70
N ASP A 187 5.84 7.02 -32.81
CA ASP A 187 5.66 6.32 -31.54
C ASP A 187 4.56 6.93 -30.67
N VAL A 188 4.49 8.27 -30.61
CA VAL A 188 3.45 9.02 -29.89
C VAL A 188 2.03 8.62 -30.33
N LEU A 189 1.84 8.24 -31.59
CA LEU A 189 0.56 7.74 -32.10
C LEU A 189 0.39 6.24 -31.85
N THR A 190 1.44 5.43 -32.07
CA THR A 190 1.36 3.97 -31.95
C THR A 190 1.24 3.47 -30.51
N ASP A 191 1.60 4.30 -29.51
CA ASP A 191 1.29 4.05 -28.09
C ASP A 191 -0.23 3.90 -27.85
N TYR A 192 -1.05 4.43 -28.75
CA TYR A 192 -2.51 4.34 -28.74
C TYR A 192 -3.05 3.35 -29.77
N ALA A 193 -2.26 2.37 -30.19
CA ALA A 193 -2.75 1.29 -31.06
C ALA A 193 -3.83 0.47 -30.34
N GLY A 194 -4.93 0.18 -31.03
CA GLY A 194 -6.06 -0.51 -30.45
C GLY A 194 -7.34 -0.41 -31.27
N THR A 195 -8.36 -1.14 -30.83
CA THR A 195 -9.73 -1.00 -31.35
C THR A 195 -10.58 -0.27 -30.33
N TYR A 196 -11.31 0.72 -30.82
CA TYR A 196 -12.06 1.67 -30.03
C TYR A 196 -13.53 1.61 -30.42
N THR A 197 -14.40 1.30 -29.47
CA THR A 197 -15.85 1.27 -29.72
C THR A 197 -16.45 2.65 -29.51
N VAL A 198 -17.24 3.08 -30.49
CA VAL A 198 -17.88 4.40 -30.50
C VAL A 198 -19.20 4.32 -29.75
N ILE A 199 -19.22 4.92 -28.55
CA ILE A 199 -20.37 4.92 -27.64
C ILE A 199 -21.30 6.13 -27.84
N GLY A 200 -20.91 7.09 -28.68
CA GLY A 200 -21.75 8.22 -29.04
C GLY A 200 -21.07 9.27 -29.91
N SER A 201 -21.86 10.26 -30.32
CA SER A 201 -21.39 11.48 -30.97
C SER A 201 -21.20 12.56 -29.90
N GLY A 202 -19.96 12.92 -29.57
CA GLY A 202 -19.69 13.96 -28.55
C GLY A 202 -20.45 15.27 -28.81
N SER A 203 -20.88 15.95 -27.74
CA SER A 203 -21.63 17.21 -27.84
C SER A 203 -21.12 18.25 -26.83
N GLY A 204 -21.11 19.53 -27.23
CA GLY A 204 -20.68 20.63 -26.37
C GLY A 204 -19.16 20.62 -26.06
N ASP A 205 -18.81 21.36 -25.00
CA ASP A 205 -17.49 21.37 -24.37
C ASP A 205 -17.46 20.32 -23.26
N PRO A 206 -16.73 19.21 -23.43
CA PRO A 206 -16.69 18.12 -22.47
C PRO A 206 -15.64 18.33 -21.35
N GLY A 207 -14.95 19.48 -21.31
CA GLY A 207 -13.99 19.84 -20.25
C GLY A 207 -12.55 19.36 -20.45
N TYR A 208 -12.29 18.49 -21.43
CA TYR A 208 -10.93 18.03 -21.82
C TYR A 208 -10.41 18.66 -23.13
N CYS A 209 -11.20 19.53 -23.76
CA CYS A 209 -10.79 20.27 -24.95
C CYS A 209 -11.39 21.68 -24.95
N GLY A 210 -10.56 22.72 -25.05
CA GLY A 210 -11.03 24.11 -25.07
C GLY A 210 -11.95 24.46 -26.25
N SER A 211 -11.95 23.66 -27.32
CA SER A 211 -12.96 23.68 -28.39
C SER A 211 -12.88 22.43 -29.28
N CYS A 212 -13.66 21.38 -29.00
CA CYS A 212 -13.77 20.19 -29.86
C CYS A 212 -14.62 20.41 -31.14
N GLY A 213 -15.14 21.62 -31.37
CA GLY A 213 -16.10 21.88 -32.44
C GLY A 213 -17.44 21.16 -32.25
N THR A 214 -18.35 21.33 -33.22
CA THR A 214 -19.66 20.66 -33.23
C THR A 214 -19.67 19.60 -34.32
N ALA A 215 -20.04 18.36 -33.98
CA ALA A 215 -20.22 17.31 -34.97
C ALA A 215 -21.35 17.67 -35.94
N ASN A 216 -21.10 17.50 -37.24
CA ASN A 216 -22.12 17.66 -38.29
C ASN A 216 -22.26 16.42 -39.18
N ARG A 217 -21.56 15.33 -38.82
CA ARG A 217 -21.71 13.98 -39.36
C ARG A 217 -21.58 12.99 -38.19
N ASP A 218 -22.46 12.00 -38.18
CA ASP A 218 -22.41 10.88 -37.23
C ASP A 218 -21.38 9.84 -37.67
N HIS A 219 -20.78 9.16 -36.71
CA HIS A 219 -19.90 8.03 -36.95
C HIS A 219 -20.73 6.78 -37.31
N LEU A 220 -20.50 6.17 -38.49
CA LEU A 220 -21.40 5.15 -39.04
C LEU A 220 -21.03 3.71 -38.66
N ARG A 221 -19.73 3.42 -38.53
CA ARG A 221 -19.24 2.05 -38.31
C ARG A 221 -19.39 1.57 -36.87
N GLY A 222 -19.36 2.50 -35.92
CA GLY A 222 -19.35 2.19 -34.49
C GLY A 222 -17.98 1.78 -33.92
N THR A 223 -16.91 1.73 -34.74
CA THR A 223 -15.54 1.46 -34.28
C THR A 223 -14.49 2.28 -35.00
N VAL A 224 -13.43 2.65 -34.29
CA VAL A 224 -12.19 3.27 -34.78
C VAL A 224 -11.04 2.29 -34.52
N ILE A 225 -10.12 2.11 -35.46
CA ILE A 225 -8.97 1.19 -35.31
C ILE A 225 -7.68 1.97 -35.57
N LEU A 226 -6.75 1.86 -34.63
CA LEU A 226 -5.38 2.35 -34.76
C LEU A 226 -4.44 1.14 -34.82
N SER A 227 -3.70 0.98 -35.92
CA SER A 227 -2.76 -0.12 -36.06
C SER A 227 -1.46 0.15 -35.32
N ALA A 228 -0.74 -0.92 -34.92
CA ALA A 228 0.61 -0.81 -34.37
C ALA A 228 1.64 -0.23 -35.36
N GLN A 229 1.25 -0.04 -36.63
CA GLN A 229 2.06 0.59 -37.67
C GLN A 229 1.72 2.06 -37.87
N GLY A 230 0.69 2.59 -37.18
CA GLY A 230 0.26 3.99 -37.26
C GLY A 230 -0.83 4.27 -38.30
N ASP A 231 -1.45 3.24 -38.88
CA ASP A 231 -2.62 3.40 -39.75
C ASP A 231 -3.86 3.70 -38.90
N ILE A 232 -4.71 4.61 -39.38
CA ILE A 232 -5.97 4.95 -38.71
C ILE A 232 -7.14 4.62 -39.64
N ASP A 233 -7.90 3.60 -39.26
CA ASP A 233 -9.21 3.34 -39.84
C ASP A 233 -10.27 4.01 -38.97
N PHE A 234 -10.70 5.21 -39.35
CA PHE A 234 -11.57 6.05 -38.53
C PHE A 234 -13.04 5.64 -38.66
N ASP A 235 -13.64 5.74 -39.85
CA ASP A 235 -15.05 5.40 -40.08
C ASP A 235 -15.25 4.74 -41.46
N THR A 236 -16.49 4.40 -41.83
CA THR A 236 -16.84 3.86 -43.15
C THR A 236 -16.37 4.79 -44.27
N GLY A 237 -15.32 4.37 -44.97
CA GLY A 237 -14.74 5.11 -46.10
C GLY A 237 -13.72 6.18 -45.69
N ILE A 238 -13.25 6.18 -44.44
CA ILE A 238 -12.29 7.14 -43.91
C ILE A 238 -11.16 6.36 -43.25
N THR A 239 -10.10 6.15 -44.02
CA THR A 239 -8.95 5.34 -43.62
C THR A 239 -7.69 6.03 -44.13
N PHE A 240 -6.69 6.15 -43.26
CA PHE A 240 -5.39 6.73 -43.56
C PHE A 240 -4.30 5.73 -43.21
N THR A 241 -3.29 5.63 -44.05
CA THR A 241 -2.10 4.84 -43.75
C THR A 241 -1.06 5.70 -43.05
N ALA A 242 -0.11 5.07 -42.35
CA ALA A 242 1.01 5.79 -41.75
C ALA A 242 1.82 6.62 -42.77
N ALA A 243 1.83 6.19 -44.04
CA ALA A 243 2.48 6.91 -45.13
C ALA A 243 1.75 8.20 -45.55
N ASP A 244 0.48 8.37 -45.19
CA ASP A 244 -0.30 9.56 -45.48
C ASP A 244 -0.07 10.67 -44.44
N ILE A 245 0.57 10.36 -43.31
CA ILE A 245 0.82 11.30 -42.21
C ILE A 245 1.86 12.34 -42.64
N VAL A 246 1.50 13.61 -42.53
CA VAL A 246 2.39 14.75 -42.80
C VAL A 246 3.10 15.21 -41.52
N ALA A 247 2.38 15.26 -40.39
CA ALA A 247 2.92 15.64 -39.09
C ALA A 247 2.10 15.05 -37.94
N ILE A 248 2.77 14.76 -36.84
CA ILE A 248 2.15 14.38 -35.55
C ILE A 248 2.56 15.44 -34.54
N TYR A 249 1.67 15.87 -33.67
CA TYR A 249 2.00 16.80 -32.58
C TYR A 249 1.65 16.18 -31.24
N ASP A 250 2.65 16.08 -30.36
CA ASP A 250 2.47 15.64 -28.99
C ASP A 250 2.03 16.82 -28.11
N ARG A 251 0.77 16.80 -27.68
CA ARG A 251 0.20 17.80 -26.77
C ARG A 251 -0.28 17.17 -25.47
N LYS A 252 0.29 16.02 -25.06
CA LYS A 252 -0.04 15.33 -23.80
C LYS A 252 0.17 16.23 -22.56
N THR A 253 1.02 17.24 -22.66
CA THR A 253 1.33 18.19 -21.57
C THR A 253 0.49 19.48 -21.60
N VAL A 254 -0.42 19.65 -22.58
CA VAL A 254 -1.24 20.86 -22.73
C VAL A 254 -2.60 20.66 -22.07
N ASP A 255 -2.74 21.02 -20.79
CA ASP A 255 -3.91 20.72 -19.96
C ASP A 255 -5.28 21.14 -20.54
N THR A 256 -5.33 22.20 -21.35
CA THR A 256 -6.57 22.73 -21.95
C THR A 256 -6.89 22.16 -23.34
N ASP A 257 -6.00 21.34 -23.88
CA ASP A 257 -6.09 20.75 -25.23
C ASP A 257 -5.25 19.48 -25.31
N ARG A 258 -5.43 18.59 -24.32
CA ARG A 258 -4.57 17.41 -24.16
C ARG A 258 -4.91 16.39 -25.23
N ARG A 259 -4.01 16.22 -26.21
CA ARG A 259 -4.25 15.36 -27.37
C ARG A 259 -2.99 14.90 -28.06
N VAL A 260 -3.15 13.87 -28.90
CA VAL A 260 -2.27 13.61 -30.05
C VAL A 260 -2.98 14.10 -31.31
N ALA A 261 -2.33 14.96 -32.09
CA ALA A 261 -2.88 15.49 -33.33
C ALA A 261 -2.12 14.96 -34.55
N VAL A 262 -2.83 14.35 -35.48
CA VAL A 262 -2.29 13.75 -36.71
C VAL A 262 -2.83 14.53 -37.90
N ASN A 263 -1.94 15.18 -38.65
CA ASN A 263 -2.30 15.96 -39.82
C ASN A 263 -1.95 15.21 -41.10
N TYR A 264 -2.88 15.21 -42.06
CA TYR A 264 -2.72 14.60 -43.38
C TYR A 264 -2.54 15.64 -44.50
N GLY A 265 -2.67 16.93 -44.17
CA GLY A 265 -2.33 18.06 -45.04
C GLY A 265 -1.16 18.90 -44.52
N GLN A 266 -0.80 19.92 -45.30
CA GLN A 266 0.35 20.79 -45.02
C GLN A 266 0.01 21.93 -44.04
N SER A 267 -1.28 22.26 -43.90
CA SER A 267 -1.80 23.23 -42.92
C SER A 267 -2.41 22.51 -41.72
N ASP A 268 -2.35 23.15 -40.56
CA ASP A 268 -3.11 22.80 -39.35
C ASP A 268 -4.64 22.81 -39.51
N SER A 269 -5.13 23.38 -40.60
CA SER A 269 -6.54 23.49 -40.96
C SER A 269 -6.98 22.44 -41.99
N ASP A 270 -6.04 21.68 -42.55
CA ASP A 270 -6.32 20.60 -43.50
C ASP A 270 -6.88 19.36 -42.77
N GLU A 271 -7.09 18.29 -43.53
CA GLU A 271 -7.61 17.02 -43.02
C GLU A 271 -6.74 16.46 -41.88
N ARG A 272 -7.39 16.14 -40.76
CA ARG A 272 -6.70 15.74 -39.52
C ARG A 272 -7.55 14.84 -38.62
N ILE A 273 -6.86 14.04 -37.82
CA ILE A 273 -7.42 13.24 -36.74
C ILE A 273 -6.80 13.68 -35.42
N ARG A 274 -7.63 13.82 -34.38
CA ARG A 274 -7.20 14.22 -33.02
C ARG A 274 -7.69 13.20 -32.01
N LEU A 275 -6.78 12.65 -31.22
CA LEU A 275 -7.05 11.77 -30.09
C LEU A 275 -7.04 12.62 -28.83
N TYR A 276 -8.21 12.89 -28.25
CA TYR A 276 -8.32 13.65 -27.00
C TYR A 276 -8.18 12.74 -25.79
N LEU A 277 -7.40 13.20 -24.81
CA LEU A 277 -6.96 12.41 -23.67
C LEU A 277 -7.46 13.01 -22.34
N ASN A 278 -7.76 12.15 -21.36
CA ASN A 278 -8.03 12.58 -19.99
C ASN A 278 -6.73 12.90 -19.21
N ALA A 279 -6.84 13.16 -17.90
CA ALA A 279 -5.67 13.42 -17.04
C ALA A 279 -4.74 12.20 -16.89
N ASP A 280 -5.30 11.00 -17.03
CA ASP A 280 -4.59 9.72 -16.94
C ASP A 280 -4.07 9.25 -18.32
N LEU A 281 -4.08 10.14 -19.32
CA LEU A 281 -3.65 9.89 -20.71
C LEU A 281 -4.47 8.83 -21.47
N GLN A 282 -5.67 8.50 -21.01
CA GLN A 282 -6.59 7.58 -21.71
C GLN A 282 -7.39 8.31 -22.81
N VAL A 283 -7.65 7.64 -23.93
CA VAL A 283 -8.40 8.19 -25.06
C VAL A 283 -9.89 8.30 -24.73
N MET A 284 -10.40 9.53 -24.70
CA MET A 284 -11.82 9.81 -24.43
C MET A 284 -12.64 9.99 -25.70
N GLU A 285 -12.03 10.60 -26.72
CA GLU A 285 -12.71 10.98 -27.95
C GLU A 285 -11.72 11.05 -29.11
N ILE A 286 -12.10 10.53 -30.27
CA ILE A 286 -11.33 10.66 -31.51
C ILE A 286 -12.16 11.51 -32.49
N ILE A 287 -11.56 12.57 -33.01
CA ILE A 287 -12.23 13.53 -33.89
C ILE A 287 -11.55 13.57 -35.25
N HIS A 288 -12.32 13.30 -36.31
CA HIS A 288 -11.92 13.55 -37.70
C HIS A 288 -12.50 14.87 -38.19
N ASP A 289 -11.65 15.67 -38.83
CA ASP A 289 -12.00 16.91 -39.51
C ASP A 289 -11.45 16.82 -40.93
N ASP A 290 -12.32 16.94 -41.93
CA ASP A 290 -11.94 16.77 -43.35
C ASP A 290 -11.24 18.01 -43.94
N GLY A 291 -11.09 19.09 -43.16
CA GLY A 291 -10.53 20.37 -43.62
C GLY A 291 -11.43 21.14 -44.60
N GLN A 292 -12.61 20.60 -44.93
CA GLN A 292 -13.64 21.21 -45.79
C GLN A 292 -14.91 21.58 -45.00
N GLY A 293 -14.90 21.35 -43.69
CA GLY A 293 -15.95 21.75 -42.76
C GLY A 293 -16.82 20.60 -42.26
N THR A 294 -16.55 19.35 -42.63
CA THR A 294 -17.19 18.17 -42.02
C THR A 294 -16.39 17.73 -40.80
N ILE A 295 -17.05 17.67 -39.64
CA ILE A 295 -16.46 17.23 -38.38
C ILE A 295 -17.26 16.04 -37.87
N THR A 296 -16.54 14.95 -37.59
CA THR A 296 -17.10 13.74 -36.98
C THR A 296 -16.41 13.47 -35.66
N ARG A 297 -17.25 13.35 -34.63
CA ARG A 297 -16.83 13.12 -33.27
C ARG A 297 -17.20 11.70 -32.87
N ALA A 298 -16.22 10.91 -32.48
CA ALA A 298 -16.41 9.55 -31.98
C ALA A 298 -16.04 9.55 -30.49
N LEU A 299 -17.05 9.54 -29.62
CA LEU A 299 -16.86 9.34 -28.18
C LEU A 299 -16.56 7.86 -27.95
N ILE A 300 -15.49 7.54 -27.22
CA ILE A 300 -14.90 6.21 -27.23
C ILE A 300 -15.03 5.50 -25.89
N GLN A 301 -15.23 4.19 -25.93
CA GLN A 301 -14.87 3.23 -24.88
C GLN A 301 -13.86 2.26 -25.51
N GLN A 302 -12.69 2.06 -24.90
CA GLN A 302 -11.70 1.12 -25.42
C GLN A 302 -12.24 -0.30 -25.25
N ASP A 303 -12.48 -1.01 -26.37
CA ASP A 303 -12.73 -2.44 -26.33
C ASP A 303 -11.36 -3.10 -26.25
N VAL A 304 -10.94 -3.39 -25.03
CA VAL A 304 -9.83 -4.30 -24.77
C VAL A 304 -10.31 -5.71 -25.13
N THR A 305 -10.16 -6.10 -26.40
CA THR A 305 -9.83 -7.50 -26.68
C THR A 305 -8.39 -7.67 -26.21
N GLU A 306 -8.24 -7.93 -24.92
CA GLU A 306 -6.97 -8.36 -24.34
C GLU A 306 -6.49 -9.59 -25.13
N PRO A 307 -5.22 -9.65 -25.56
CA PRO A 307 -4.64 -10.94 -25.92
C PRO A 307 -4.79 -11.91 -24.74
N ASP A 308 -4.99 -13.20 -25.02
CA ASP A 308 -4.96 -14.22 -23.95
C ASP A 308 -3.69 -13.98 -23.12
N PRO A 309 -3.80 -13.76 -21.79
CA PRO A 309 -2.64 -13.50 -20.97
C PRO A 309 -1.66 -14.67 -21.08
N GLU A 310 -0.37 -14.35 -21.24
CA GLU A 310 0.67 -15.36 -21.46
C GLU A 310 0.73 -16.31 -20.25
N PRO A 311 1.00 -17.62 -20.44
CA PRO A 311 1.14 -18.56 -19.33
C PRO A 311 2.21 -18.08 -18.33
N GLY A 312 1.76 -17.61 -17.16
CA GLY A 312 2.64 -17.03 -16.14
C GLY A 312 2.44 -15.55 -15.88
N GLU A 313 1.50 -14.90 -16.56
CA GLU A 313 1.07 -13.54 -16.27
C GLU A 313 0.47 -13.41 -14.86
N GLU A 314 0.64 -12.24 -14.28
CA GLU A 314 0.09 -11.87 -12.99
C GLU A 314 -1.30 -11.25 -13.26
N LEU A 315 -2.36 -11.88 -12.74
CA LEU A 315 -3.76 -11.57 -13.06
C LEU A 315 -4.50 -10.83 -11.93
N LEU A 316 -3.84 -10.58 -10.81
CA LEU A 316 -4.46 -10.00 -9.61
C LEU A 316 -3.80 -8.69 -9.18
N GLU A 317 -2.84 -8.18 -9.95
CA GLU A 317 -2.04 -6.99 -9.70
C GLU A 317 -1.43 -6.95 -8.29
N GLY A 318 -0.99 -8.10 -7.76
CA GLY A 318 -0.48 -8.16 -6.39
C GLY A 318 -1.55 -8.27 -5.29
N ARG A 319 -2.84 -8.21 -5.64
CA ARG A 319 -3.97 -8.20 -4.70
C ARG A 319 -4.43 -9.60 -4.33
N ASN A 320 -5.17 -9.68 -3.23
CA ASN A 320 -5.88 -10.88 -2.80
C ASN A 320 -7.12 -11.07 -3.68
N GLY A 321 -7.32 -12.28 -4.20
CA GLY A 321 -8.46 -12.58 -5.05
C GLY A 321 -8.44 -13.96 -5.67
N VAL A 322 -9.41 -14.16 -6.55
CA VAL A 322 -9.46 -15.28 -7.49
C VAL A 322 -9.67 -14.69 -8.89
N ALA A 323 -8.73 -14.97 -9.78
CA ALA A 323 -8.83 -14.66 -11.19
C ALA A 323 -9.12 -15.95 -11.97
N VAL A 324 -10.13 -15.92 -12.83
CA VAL A 324 -10.45 -17.02 -13.75
C VAL A 324 -10.49 -16.52 -15.18
N MET A 325 -10.03 -17.35 -16.11
CA MET A 325 -9.96 -17.01 -17.53
C MET A 325 -10.86 -17.93 -18.36
N HIS A 326 -11.70 -17.34 -19.21
CA HIS A 326 -12.57 -18.04 -20.14
C HIS A 326 -12.83 -17.19 -21.39
N GLU A 327 -12.67 -17.80 -22.56
CA GLU A 327 -12.90 -17.15 -23.87
C GLU A 327 -12.12 -15.82 -24.06
N GLY A 328 -10.89 -15.74 -23.56
CA GLY A 328 -10.04 -14.55 -23.66
C GLY A 328 -10.33 -13.45 -22.64
N HIS A 329 -11.37 -13.60 -21.81
CA HIS A 329 -11.69 -12.66 -20.74
C HIS A 329 -11.18 -13.14 -19.38
N VAL A 330 -10.69 -12.21 -18.57
CA VAL A 330 -10.22 -12.46 -17.20
C VAL A 330 -11.18 -11.78 -16.22
N TRP A 331 -11.84 -12.59 -15.38
CA TRP A 331 -12.58 -12.08 -14.23
C TRP A 331 -11.65 -12.06 -13.02
N ALA A 332 -11.05 -10.91 -12.72
CA ALA A 332 -10.25 -10.69 -11.52
C ALA A 332 -11.15 -10.26 -10.35
N MET A 333 -11.56 -11.21 -9.51
CA MET A 333 -12.40 -10.92 -8.35
C MET A 333 -11.53 -10.67 -7.13
N GLU A 334 -11.50 -9.40 -6.72
CA GLU A 334 -10.83 -8.93 -5.51
C GLU A 334 -11.73 -9.17 -4.29
N GLN A 335 -11.16 -9.21 -3.08
CA GLN A 335 -11.85 -9.52 -1.80
C GLN A 335 -12.18 -11.01 -1.57
N PRO A 336 -11.15 -11.88 -1.53
CA PRO A 336 -11.37 -13.26 -1.17
C PRO A 336 -11.63 -13.36 0.33
N PHE A 337 -12.58 -14.20 0.73
CA PHE A 337 -12.76 -14.58 2.12
C PHE A 337 -12.55 -16.09 2.31
N ILE A 338 -12.12 -16.45 3.52
CA ILE A 338 -12.03 -17.83 3.97
C ILE A 338 -13.28 -18.10 4.80
N GLU A 339 -14.05 -19.14 4.46
CA GLU A 339 -15.18 -19.54 5.29
C GLU A 339 -14.71 -19.96 6.70
N THR A 340 -15.26 -19.33 7.74
CA THR A 340 -14.89 -19.38 9.17
C THR A 340 -14.62 -20.77 9.75
N PHE A 341 -15.15 -21.85 9.15
CA PHE A 341 -15.04 -23.22 9.66
C PHE A 341 -14.05 -24.12 8.90
N MET A 342 -13.47 -23.68 7.78
CA MET A 342 -12.60 -24.49 6.92
C MET A 342 -11.11 -24.13 7.03
N ALA A 343 -10.74 -23.23 7.95
CA ALA A 343 -9.35 -22.80 8.11
C ALA A 343 -8.42 -23.86 8.72
N THR A 344 -8.97 -24.93 9.28
CA THR A 344 -8.24 -25.98 10.03
C THR A 344 -8.48 -27.39 9.48
N THR A 345 -9.13 -27.50 8.32
CA THR A 345 -9.48 -28.78 7.69
C THR A 345 -8.41 -29.24 6.69
N ALA A 346 -8.55 -30.47 6.17
CA ALA A 346 -7.67 -31.06 5.15
C ALA A 346 -7.60 -30.27 3.83
N LYS A 347 -8.48 -29.28 3.65
CA LYS A 347 -8.49 -28.34 2.53
C LYS A 347 -8.67 -26.89 2.98
N ARG A 348 -8.14 -25.98 2.16
CA ARG A 348 -8.29 -24.52 2.24
C ARG A 348 -9.21 -24.05 1.13
N GLN A 349 -10.24 -23.27 1.49
CA GLN A 349 -11.17 -22.69 0.53
C GLN A 349 -10.94 -21.18 0.43
N ILE A 350 -10.81 -20.69 -0.79
CA ILE A 350 -10.63 -19.27 -1.13
C ILE A 350 -11.79 -18.91 -2.05
N ARG A 351 -12.72 -18.05 -1.61
CA ARG A 351 -13.82 -17.57 -2.45
C ARG A 351 -13.75 -16.06 -2.60
N ALA A 352 -13.83 -15.56 -3.83
CA ALA A 352 -13.95 -14.14 -4.13
C ALA A 352 -15.30 -13.85 -4.80
N ASN A 353 -15.92 -12.74 -4.43
CA ASN A 353 -17.22 -12.32 -4.96
C ASN A 353 -17.00 -11.27 -6.06
N ASN A 354 -17.84 -11.30 -7.08
CA ASN A 354 -17.85 -10.31 -8.17
C ASN A 354 -18.80 -9.14 -7.85
N TYR A 355 -18.89 -8.73 -6.58
CA TYR A 355 -19.70 -7.59 -6.15
C TYR A 355 -19.08 -6.93 -4.92
N ASP A 356 -19.27 -5.61 -4.82
CA ASP A 356 -18.79 -4.83 -3.69
C ASP A 356 -19.71 -4.92 -2.46
N ALA A 357 -19.35 -4.24 -1.37
CA ALA A 357 -20.14 -4.20 -0.13
C ALA A 357 -21.55 -3.58 -0.30
N SER A 358 -21.78 -2.83 -1.38
CA SER A 358 -23.09 -2.26 -1.73
C SER A 358 -23.95 -3.19 -2.59
N GLY A 359 -23.38 -4.33 -3.04
CA GLY A 359 -24.02 -5.29 -3.93
C GLY A 359 -23.92 -4.90 -5.42
N THR A 360 -23.05 -3.97 -5.77
CA THR A 360 -22.79 -3.58 -7.16
C THR A 360 -21.81 -4.57 -7.79
N ILE A 361 -22.13 -5.08 -8.99
CA ILE A 361 -21.25 -6.00 -9.73
C ILE A 361 -19.99 -5.27 -10.15
N LEU A 362 -18.83 -5.89 -9.93
CA LEU A 362 -17.53 -5.33 -10.27
C LEU A 362 -17.22 -5.49 -11.77
N ASP A 363 -17.39 -6.70 -12.30
CA ASP A 363 -17.24 -7.01 -13.72
C ASP A 363 -18.56 -7.57 -14.29
N SER A 364 -19.22 -6.80 -15.15
CA SER A 364 -20.50 -7.17 -15.76
C SER A 364 -20.37 -8.07 -16.99
N THR A 365 -19.17 -8.48 -17.38
CA THR A 365 -18.92 -9.31 -18.57
C THR A 365 -19.55 -10.70 -18.38
N PRO A 366 -20.42 -11.17 -19.30
CA PRO A 366 -21.10 -12.46 -19.14
C PRO A 366 -20.14 -13.65 -19.19
N PHE A 367 -20.22 -14.53 -18.19
CA PHE A 367 -19.57 -15.84 -18.18
C PHE A 367 -20.53 -16.89 -18.74
N ALA A 368 -20.19 -17.52 -19.87
CA ALA A 368 -21.05 -18.48 -20.56
C ALA A 368 -22.48 -17.94 -20.82
N GLY A 369 -22.59 -16.64 -21.08
CA GLY A 369 -23.86 -15.94 -21.33
C GLY A 369 -24.67 -15.56 -20.09
N GLU A 370 -24.12 -15.72 -18.88
CA GLU A 370 -24.77 -15.37 -17.61
C GLU A 370 -23.88 -14.51 -16.73
N GLU A 371 -24.45 -13.85 -15.72
CA GLU A 371 -23.70 -13.01 -14.80
C GLU A 371 -22.87 -13.86 -13.83
N LEU A 372 -21.55 -13.65 -13.75
CA LEU A 372 -20.69 -14.32 -12.77
C LEU A 372 -20.79 -13.63 -11.41
N VAL A 373 -21.07 -14.40 -10.35
CA VAL A 373 -21.32 -13.84 -9.02
C VAL A 373 -20.18 -14.11 -8.04
N TRP A 374 -19.56 -15.28 -8.10
CA TRP A 374 -18.38 -15.60 -7.31
C TRP A 374 -17.59 -16.74 -7.93
N ALA A 375 -16.31 -16.79 -7.60
CA ALA A 375 -15.41 -17.91 -7.89
C ALA A 375 -14.75 -18.43 -6.61
N GLN A 376 -14.50 -19.73 -6.58
CA GLN A 376 -13.89 -20.41 -5.46
C GLN A 376 -12.86 -21.44 -5.91
N VAL A 377 -11.72 -21.45 -5.22
CA VAL A 377 -10.68 -22.45 -5.33
C VAL A 377 -10.51 -23.16 -4.00
N ASN A 378 -10.44 -24.49 -4.04
CA ASN A 378 -10.08 -25.35 -2.92
C ASN A 378 -8.70 -25.94 -3.17
N VAL A 379 -7.79 -25.82 -2.22
CA VAL A 379 -6.48 -26.48 -2.26
C VAL A 379 -6.33 -27.44 -1.09
N ALA A 380 -5.70 -28.59 -1.33
CA ALA A 380 -5.33 -29.53 -0.28
C ALA A 380 -4.30 -28.89 0.64
N HIS A 381 -4.52 -28.98 1.95
CA HIS A 381 -3.69 -28.33 2.97
C HIS A 381 -2.29 -28.93 2.99
N GLY A 382 -1.26 -28.07 3.00
CA GLY A 382 0.15 -28.47 3.12
C GLY A 382 0.73 -29.15 1.87
N ALA A 383 -0.02 -29.21 0.75
CA ALA A 383 0.44 -29.78 -0.51
C ALA A 383 0.88 -28.65 -1.46
N LEU A 384 2.17 -28.58 -1.78
CA LEU A 384 2.73 -27.66 -2.76
C LEU A 384 2.83 -28.30 -4.15
N GLY A 385 2.97 -27.48 -5.17
CA GLY A 385 3.08 -27.88 -6.57
C GLY A 385 1.74 -28.33 -7.15
N THR A 386 1.80 -29.18 -8.17
CA THR A 386 0.62 -29.63 -8.91
C THR A 386 -0.36 -30.43 -8.05
N GLN A 387 -1.60 -29.95 -7.97
CA GLN A 387 -2.73 -30.64 -7.36
C GLN A 387 -3.82 -30.89 -8.42
N LEU A 388 -4.36 -32.11 -8.44
CA LEU A 388 -5.48 -32.47 -9.30
C LEU A 388 -6.79 -32.47 -8.50
N CYS A 389 -7.89 -32.13 -9.17
CA CYS A 389 -9.23 -32.18 -8.58
C CYS A 389 -9.52 -33.50 -7.83
N GLY A 390 -10.05 -33.39 -6.61
CA GLY A 390 -10.34 -34.51 -5.71
C GLY A 390 -11.18 -34.07 -4.49
N ASP A 391 -11.10 -34.80 -3.38
CA ASP A 391 -11.90 -34.49 -2.18
C ASP A 391 -11.52 -33.15 -1.52
N ASP A 392 -10.24 -32.79 -1.64
CA ASP A 392 -9.62 -31.62 -0.99
C ASP A 392 -9.19 -30.51 -1.96
N THR A 393 -9.15 -30.80 -3.26
CA THR A 393 -8.74 -29.86 -4.32
C THR A 393 -9.88 -29.67 -5.33
N GLY A 394 -10.21 -28.43 -5.70
CA GLY A 394 -11.28 -28.20 -6.67
C GLY A 394 -11.52 -26.74 -7.03
N VAL A 395 -12.32 -26.51 -8.08
CA VAL A 395 -12.74 -25.18 -8.53
C VAL A 395 -14.24 -25.16 -8.66
N SER A 396 -14.88 -24.08 -8.21
CA SER A 396 -16.32 -23.87 -8.39
C SER A 396 -16.66 -22.41 -8.62
N LEU A 397 -17.70 -22.15 -9.40
CA LEU A 397 -18.20 -20.82 -9.73
C LEU A 397 -19.72 -20.78 -9.55
N MET A 398 -20.29 -19.59 -9.39
CA MET A 398 -21.74 -19.40 -9.50
C MET A 398 -22.08 -18.34 -10.53
N THR A 399 -23.00 -18.67 -11.43
CA THR A 399 -23.63 -17.70 -12.32
C THR A 399 -25.11 -17.51 -11.99
N ILE A 400 -25.66 -16.36 -12.36
CA ILE A 400 -27.09 -16.07 -12.28
C ILE A 400 -27.62 -15.68 -13.65
N ASN A 401 -28.70 -16.34 -14.06
CA ASN A 401 -29.53 -15.93 -15.17
C ASN A 401 -30.66 -15.03 -14.67
N THR A 402 -30.51 -13.72 -14.85
CA THR A 402 -31.49 -12.72 -14.42
C THR A 402 -32.63 -12.55 -15.43
N ASP A 403 -32.45 -13.00 -16.68
CA ASP A 403 -33.48 -13.00 -17.72
C ASP A 403 -34.53 -14.11 -17.54
N ALA A 404 -34.20 -15.15 -16.78
CA ALA A 404 -35.13 -16.21 -16.39
C ALA A 404 -36.12 -15.74 -15.31
N SER A 405 -37.36 -16.25 -15.36
CA SER A 405 -38.37 -15.97 -14.34
C SER A 405 -38.87 -17.27 -13.68
N PRO A 406 -38.53 -17.52 -12.40
CA PRO A 406 -37.66 -16.73 -11.52
C PRO A 406 -36.18 -16.80 -11.95
N PRO A 407 -35.31 -15.88 -11.48
CA PRO A 407 -33.87 -15.94 -11.75
C PRO A 407 -33.30 -17.31 -11.38
N VAL A 408 -32.43 -17.84 -12.24
CA VAL A 408 -31.86 -19.19 -12.07
C VAL A 408 -30.40 -19.06 -11.67
N GLN A 409 -30.04 -19.62 -10.52
CA GLN A 409 -28.65 -19.76 -10.09
C GLN A 409 -28.09 -21.09 -10.59
N LYS A 410 -26.88 -21.06 -11.15
CA LYS A 410 -26.16 -22.26 -11.58
C LYS A 410 -24.83 -22.36 -10.85
N ILE A 411 -24.56 -23.53 -10.28
CA ILE A 411 -23.29 -23.83 -9.62
C ILE A 411 -22.45 -24.67 -10.58
N TRP A 412 -21.35 -24.09 -11.05
CA TRP A 412 -20.35 -24.75 -11.87
C TRP A 412 -19.35 -25.43 -10.95
N THR A 413 -19.16 -26.74 -11.11
CA THR A 413 -18.20 -27.51 -10.32
C THR A 413 -17.23 -28.21 -11.25
N ALA A 414 -15.93 -28.06 -10.98
CA ALA A 414 -14.89 -28.77 -11.73
C ALA A 414 -15.01 -30.28 -11.54
N THR A 415 -15.13 -30.98 -12.65
CA THR A 415 -15.04 -32.45 -12.71
C THR A 415 -13.59 -32.92 -12.90
N GLN A 416 -12.77 -32.06 -13.50
CA GLN A 416 -11.33 -32.19 -13.66
C GLN A 416 -10.73 -30.80 -13.50
N CYS A 417 -9.60 -30.71 -12.82
CA CYS A 417 -8.82 -29.48 -12.73
C CYS A 417 -7.37 -29.81 -12.37
N GLU A 418 -6.50 -28.89 -12.75
CA GLU A 418 -5.09 -28.86 -12.37
C GLU A 418 -4.80 -27.49 -11.77
N LEU A 419 -4.36 -27.48 -10.52
CA LEU A 419 -3.88 -26.31 -9.80
C LEU A 419 -2.38 -26.47 -9.58
N ASP A 420 -1.63 -25.38 -9.60
CA ASP A 420 -0.23 -25.35 -9.16
C ASP A 420 -0.11 -24.45 -7.93
N VAL A 421 0.17 -25.04 -6.77
CA VAL A 421 0.26 -24.31 -5.50
C VAL A 421 1.71 -23.94 -5.24
N GLY A 422 2.07 -22.71 -5.57
CA GLY A 422 3.42 -22.18 -5.36
C GLY A 422 3.71 -21.86 -3.89
N TYR A 423 2.68 -21.58 -3.10
CA TYR A 423 2.84 -21.15 -1.71
C TYR A 423 1.60 -21.50 -0.87
N HIS A 424 1.82 -22.08 0.31
CA HIS A 424 0.76 -22.46 1.23
C HIS A 424 1.27 -22.49 2.67
N PHE A 425 0.46 -21.96 3.58
CA PHE A 425 0.77 -21.92 5.00
C PHE A 425 -0.47 -22.28 5.84
N SER A 426 -0.24 -22.98 6.96
CA SER A 426 -1.30 -23.52 7.82
C SER A 426 -2.23 -22.45 8.42
N ASN A 427 -1.78 -21.21 8.52
CA ASN A 427 -2.51 -20.06 9.05
C ASN A 427 -3.51 -19.42 8.05
N GLY A 428 -3.50 -19.84 6.78
CA GLY A 428 -4.44 -19.33 5.76
C GLY A 428 -3.81 -18.67 4.55
N ALA A 429 -2.53 -18.31 4.58
CA ALA A 429 -1.86 -17.74 3.41
C ALA A 429 -1.74 -18.80 2.31
N THR A 430 -2.13 -18.48 1.09
CA THR A 430 -2.08 -19.41 -0.04
C THR A 430 -2.00 -18.64 -1.36
N GLU A 431 -1.11 -19.05 -2.23
CA GLU A 431 -0.99 -18.54 -3.59
C GLU A 431 -0.73 -19.69 -4.56
N GLY A 432 -1.36 -19.61 -5.73
CA GLY A 432 -1.13 -20.56 -6.80
C GLY A 432 -1.86 -20.18 -8.08
N ARG A 433 -1.80 -21.09 -9.04
CA ARG A 433 -2.39 -20.93 -10.36
C ARG A 433 -3.43 -21.99 -10.63
N LEU A 434 -4.48 -21.57 -11.32
CA LEU A 434 -5.40 -22.46 -12.00
C LEU A 434 -4.80 -22.74 -13.38
N ILE A 435 -4.27 -23.94 -13.60
CA ILE A 435 -3.69 -24.32 -14.89
C ILE A 435 -4.80 -24.66 -15.88
N SER A 436 -5.77 -25.48 -15.44
CA SER A 436 -6.95 -25.79 -16.21
C SER A 436 -8.08 -26.29 -15.33
N ALA A 437 -9.33 -26.11 -15.77
CA ALA A 437 -10.48 -26.80 -15.18
C ALA A 437 -11.58 -27.04 -16.21
N THR A 438 -12.24 -28.20 -16.10
CA THR A 438 -13.45 -28.53 -16.84
C THR A 438 -14.62 -28.57 -15.88
N LEU A 439 -15.51 -27.59 -15.98
CA LEU A 439 -16.65 -27.41 -15.08
C LEU A 439 -17.95 -27.83 -15.75
N GLY A 440 -18.82 -28.49 -15.00
CA GLY A 440 -20.22 -28.68 -15.38
C GLY A 440 -21.15 -27.97 -14.39
N ASN A 441 -22.30 -27.48 -14.86
CA ASN A 441 -23.29 -26.91 -13.95
C ASN A 441 -24.39 -27.89 -13.53
N ASP A 442 -25.04 -27.57 -12.42
CA ASP A 442 -26.05 -28.39 -11.76
C ASP A 442 -27.46 -28.32 -12.39
N LYS A 443 -27.68 -27.51 -13.44
CA LYS A 443 -29.01 -27.25 -14.01
C LYS A 443 -29.24 -27.81 -15.41
N ASP A 444 -28.30 -27.62 -16.33
CA ASP A 444 -28.52 -27.91 -17.76
C ASP A 444 -27.43 -28.79 -18.40
N ALA A 445 -26.52 -29.33 -17.58
CA ALA A 445 -25.42 -30.20 -18.00
C ALA A 445 -24.45 -29.58 -19.03
N ALA A 446 -24.49 -28.25 -19.23
CA ALA A 446 -23.47 -27.56 -20.01
C ALA A 446 -22.10 -27.67 -19.34
N GLN A 447 -21.06 -27.70 -20.16
CA GLN A 447 -19.67 -27.75 -19.72
C GLN A 447 -18.88 -26.56 -20.28
N VAL A 448 -17.96 -26.07 -19.47
CA VAL A 448 -17.01 -25.01 -19.84
C VAL A 448 -15.60 -25.44 -19.44
N SER A 449 -14.61 -24.92 -20.16
CA SER A 449 -13.20 -25.10 -19.84
C SER A 449 -12.57 -23.76 -19.51
N LEU A 450 -11.79 -23.75 -18.43
CA LEU A 450 -10.92 -22.64 -18.04
C LEU A 450 -9.50 -22.97 -18.49
N GLY A 451 -8.84 -22.01 -19.14
CA GLY A 451 -7.50 -22.15 -19.71
C GLY A 451 -6.39 -21.51 -18.88
N GLY A 452 -6.72 -21.00 -17.69
CA GLY A 452 -5.80 -20.21 -16.87
C GLY A 452 -6.52 -19.54 -15.71
N GLY A 453 -5.74 -19.01 -14.78
CA GLY A 453 -6.23 -18.26 -13.64
C GLY A 453 -5.22 -18.21 -12.51
N GLN A 454 -5.53 -17.42 -11.50
CA GLN A 454 -4.69 -17.22 -10.33
C GLN A 454 -5.56 -17.17 -9.09
N PHE A 455 -5.03 -17.65 -7.97
CA PHE A 455 -5.65 -17.43 -6.67
C PHE A 455 -4.59 -16.97 -5.70
N ARG A 456 -4.92 -15.97 -4.91
CA ARG A 456 -4.05 -15.44 -3.87
C ARG A 456 -4.86 -15.01 -2.67
N ILE A 457 -4.38 -15.43 -1.52
CA ILE A 457 -4.75 -14.86 -0.24
C ILE A 457 -3.51 -14.75 0.63
N TYR A 458 -3.05 -13.52 0.83
CA TYR A 458 -2.06 -13.15 1.84
C TYR A 458 -2.78 -12.58 3.05
N ILE A 459 -2.11 -12.63 4.19
CA ILE A 459 -2.76 -12.41 5.49
C ILE A 459 -2.96 -10.92 5.75
N HIS A 460 -2.17 -10.02 5.15
CA HIS A 460 -2.42 -8.57 5.21
C HIS A 460 -1.78 -7.82 4.05
N THR A 461 -2.50 -6.93 3.38
CA THR A 461 -1.84 -5.86 2.63
C THR A 461 -1.87 -4.58 3.47
N GLY A 462 -0.69 -4.05 3.80
CA GLY A 462 -0.60 -2.70 4.35
C GLY A 462 -1.06 -1.69 3.32
N LYS A 463 -1.63 -0.56 3.77
CA LYS A 463 -1.90 0.54 2.85
C LYS A 463 -0.62 1.33 2.64
N GLU A 464 -0.17 1.41 1.40
CA GLU A 464 0.92 2.31 1.02
C GLU A 464 0.47 3.77 1.19
N GLY A 465 1.35 4.62 1.73
CA GLY A 465 1.10 6.06 1.91
C GLY A 465 1.59 6.62 3.24
N GLU A 466 1.30 7.90 3.48
CA GLU A 466 1.69 8.58 4.71
C GLU A 466 0.89 8.09 5.92
N ALA A 467 1.61 7.81 7.01
CA ALA A 467 0.99 7.45 8.28
C ALA A 467 0.12 8.61 8.81
N PRO A 468 -1.14 8.36 9.18
CA PRO A 468 -1.98 9.40 9.76
C PRO A 468 -1.40 9.85 11.09
N ALA A 469 -1.58 11.13 11.44
CA ALA A 469 -1.27 11.59 12.79
C ALA A 469 -2.10 10.81 13.83
N LEU A 470 -1.61 10.71 15.08
CA LEU A 470 -2.38 10.11 16.17
C LEU A 470 -3.72 10.86 16.30
N THR A 471 -4.81 10.17 15.91
CA THR A 471 -6.18 10.69 15.97
C THR A 471 -6.77 10.57 17.37
N ASP A 472 -7.93 11.17 17.60
CA ASP A 472 -8.61 11.39 18.89
C ASP A 472 -9.06 10.16 19.69
N ASP A 473 -8.35 9.03 19.63
CA ASP A 473 -8.64 7.82 20.40
C ASP A 473 -7.39 7.29 21.13
N ILE A 474 -7.54 6.20 21.92
CA ILE A 474 -6.41 5.36 22.33
C ILE A 474 -5.90 4.68 21.05
N ARG A 475 -4.83 5.21 20.47
CA ARG A 475 -4.32 4.78 19.17
C ARG A 475 -2.84 4.48 19.26
N ASP A 476 -2.51 3.39 18.59
CA ASP A 476 -1.16 3.03 18.21
C ASP A 476 -1.14 3.04 16.68
N ILE A 477 -0.17 3.74 16.12
CA ILE A 477 0.11 3.69 14.69
C ILE A 477 1.21 2.66 14.51
N LEU A 478 1.04 1.79 13.53
CA LEU A 478 2.08 0.87 13.08
C LEU A 478 2.45 1.24 11.66
N VAL A 479 3.71 1.59 11.45
CA VAL A 479 4.30 1.79 10.14
C VAL A 479 5.22 0.61 9.87
N VAL A 480 5.10 0.04 8.68
CA VAL A 480 5.94 -1.04 8.18
C VAL A 480 6.98 -0.43 7.25
N ASP A 481 8.22 -0.32 7.73
CA ASP A 481 9.36 0.18 6.95
C ASP A 481 9.78 -0.83 5.89
N SER A 482 9.84 -2.09 6.32
CA SER A 482 10.23 -3.21 5.49
C SER A 482 9.26 -4.36 5.73
N GLY A 483 8.58 -4.71 4.65
CA GLY A 483 7.57 -5.74 4.60
C GLY A 483 8.14 -7.14 4.41
N THR A 484 7.30 -8.13 4.71
CA THR A 484 7.49 -9.50 4.29
C THR A 484 6.83 -9.75 2.94
N ARG A 485 6.99 -10.97 2.41
CA ARG A 485 6.18 -11.44 1.27
C ARG A 485 4.67 -11.32 1.54
N GLU A 486 4.27 -11.50 2.81
CA GLU A 486 2.87 -11.49 3.23
C GLU A 486 2.35 -10.11 3.64
N ILE A 487 3.21 -9.17 4.06
CA ILE A 487 2.83 -7.83 4.55
C ILE A 487 3.78 -6.82 3.92
N ARG A 488 3.30 -6.00 2.97
CA ARG A 488 4.12 -4.97 2.31
C ARG A 488 4.37 -3.75 3.22
N SER A 489 5.22 -2.83 2.77
CA SER A 489 5.34 -1.52 3.42
C SER A 489 4.00 -0.81 3.45
N GLY A 490 3.80 0.03 4.46
CA GLY A 490 2.53 0.73 4.65
C GLY A 490 2.23 1.04 6.10
N TYR A 491 1.03 1.55 6.35
CA TYR A 491 0.61 1.95 7.68
C TYR A 491 -0.69 1.26 8.11
N PHE A 492 -0.80 1.04 9.40
CA PHE A 492 -1.96 0.47 10.06
C PHE A 492 -2.33 1.31 11.28
N VAL A 493 -3.64 1.39 11.55
CA VAL A 493 -4.18 2.01 12.75
C VAL A 493 -4.90 0.93 13.55
N ALA A 494 -4.48 0.72 14.80
CA ALA A 494 -5.11 -0.28 15.67
C ALA A 494 -6.62 0.01 15.86
N GLY A 495 -7.44 -1.04 15.77
CA GLY A 495 -8.89 -0.97 15.97
C GLY A 495 -9.72 -0.53 14.76
N LYS A 496 -9.11 -0.36 13.57
CA LYS A 496 -9.86 -0.28 12.30
C LYS A 496 -9.92 -1.65 11.62
N PRO A 497 -11.07 -2.08 11.09
CA PRO A 497 -11.12 -3.26 10.23
C PRO A 497 -10.25 -3.02 8.99
N LEU A 498 -9.61 -4.08 8.52
CA LEU A 498 -8.79 -4.05 7.32
C LEU A 498 -9.72 -3.82 6.11
N GLU A 499 -9.40 -2.82 5.28
CA GLU A 499 -10.21 -2.45 4.10
C GLU A 499 -10.03 -3.45 2.93
N ASP A 500 -9.10 -4.41 3.05
CA ASP A 500 -8.72 -5.37 2.00
C ASP A 500 -9.55 -6.67 1.99
N GLY A 501 -10.62 -6.75 2.79
CA GLY A 501 -11.50 -7.92 2.86
C GLY A 501 -10.94 -9.11 3.66
N SER A 502 -9.82 -8.93 4.35
CA SER A 502 -9.27 -9.96 5.24
C SER A 502 -10.18 -10.28 6.44
N HIS A 503 -10.08 -11.52 6.95
CA HIS A 503 -10.97 -12.06 7.98
C HIS A 503 -10.90 -11.27 9.30
N PRO A 504 -12.01 -11.08 10.05
CA PRO A 504 -12.05 -10.30 11.31
C PRO A 504 -11.14 -10.80 12.45
N ASP A 505 -10.49 -11.95 12.30
CA ASP A 505 -9.58 -12.53 13.30
C ASP A 505 -8.12 -12.09 13.09
N HIS A 506 -7.88 -11.18 12.15
CA HIS A 506 -6.58 -10.60 11.82
C HIS A 506 -6.44 -9.27 12.56
N TYR A 507 -5.74 -9.25 13.70
CA TYR A 507 -5.55 -8.01 14.46
C TYR A 507 -4.08 -7.74 14.81
N ILE A 508 -3.80 -6.45 14.99
CA ILE A 508 -2.53 -5.94 15.49
C ILE A 508 -2.73 -5.73 17.00
N ASP A 509 -1.97 -6.47 17.79
CA ASP A 509 -1.97 -6.34 19.25
C ASP A 509 -0.74 -5.54 19.66
N PHE A 510 -0.96 -4.34 20.20
CA PHE A 510 0.06 -3.58 20.88
C PHE A 510 -0.32 -3.46 22.35
N VAL A 511 0.47 -4.07 23.22
CA VAL A 511 0.29 -3.97 24.67
C VAL A 511 1.54 -3.35 25.24
N ALA A 512 1.52 -2.04 25.51
CA ALA A 512 2.50 -1.40 26.35
C ALA A 512 2.06 -1.46 27.82
N SER A 513 2.66 -2.37 28.59
CA SER A 513 2.46 -2.43 30.04
C SER A 513 3.76 -2.08 30.77
N ALA A 514 3.68 -1.06 31.61
CA ALA A 514 4.65 -0.87 32.68
C ALA A 514 4.64 -2.12 33.59
N GLY A 515 5.80 -2.52 34.11
CA GLY A 515 5.83 -3.40 35.28
C GLY A 515 5.16 -2.73 36.49
N SER A 516 5.50 -3.14 37.71
CA SER A 516 4.96 -2.49 38.93
C SER A 516 5.41 -1.03 39.13
N SER A 517 6.37 -0.55 38.33
CA SER A 517 6.92 0.80 38.35
C SER A 517 6.53 1.56 37.08
N ASN A 518 5.77 2.65 37.21
CA ASN A 518 5.46 3.54 36.09
C ASN A 518 6.78 3.97 35.39
N PRO A 519 6.97 3.73 34.08
CA PRO A 519 8.20 4.08 33.38
C PRO A 519 8.38 5.59 33.36
N ALA A 520 9.63 6.01 33.62
CA ALA A 520 10.04 7.39 33.43
C ALA A 520 10.17 7.70 31.94
N VAL A 521 10.37 8.98 31.61
CA VAL A 521 10.80 9.38 30.27
C VAL A 521 12.16 8.73 29.97
N GLY A 522 12.29 8.10 28.80
CA GLY A 522 13.50 7.40 28.37
C GLY A 522 13.23 6.21 27.46
N ASP A 523 14.32 5.56 27.05
CA ASP A 523 14.30 4.40 26.14
C ASP A 523 14.35 3.09 26.90
N TYR A 524 13.52 2.14 26.48
CA TYR A 524 13.35 0.83 27.09
C TYR A 524 13.45 -0.26 26.04
N LEU A 525 14.26 -1.28 26.32
CA LEU A 525 14.29 -2.49 25.51
C LEU A 525 13.08 -3.37 25.84
N CYS A 526 12.38 -3.82 24.82
CA CYS A 526 11.18 -4.65 24.99
C CYS A 526 11.58 -6.01 25.61
N GLY A 527 10.84 -6.44 26.64
CA GLY A 527 11.09 -7.71 27.33
C GLY A 527 12.01 -7.62 28.56
N GLU A 528 12.52 -6.43 28.90
CA GLU A 528 13.18 -6.17 30.19
C GLU A 528 12.16 -5.78 31.28
N SER A 529 12.49 -6.07 32.54
CA SER A 529 11.55 -6.10 33.69
C SER A 529 10.86 -4.79 34.10
N SER A 530 11.13 -3.66 33.43
CA SER A 530 10.55 -2.35 33.75
C SER A 530 9.37 -1.96 32.84
N ALA A 531 9.34 -2.40 31.58
CA ALA A 531 8.26 -2.18 30.62
C ALA A 531 8.17 -3.37 29.66
N SER A 532 7.06 -4.10 29.66
CA SER A 532 6.80 -5.13 28.66
C SER A 532 5.89 -4.54 27.59
N VAL A 533 6.49 -4.20 26.45
CA VAL A 533 5.74 -3.92 25.23
C VAL A 533 5.68 -5.20 24.41
N THR A 534 4.46 -5.68 24.15
CA THR A 534 4.23 -6.83 23.30
C THR A 534 3.55 -6.35 22.04
N LEU A 535 4.26 -6.48 20.91
CA LEU A 535 3.71 -6.25 19.59
C LEU A 535 3.53 -7.60 18.88
N ARG A 536 2.31 -7.83 18.39
CA ARG A 536 1.93 -9.07 17.70
C ARG A 536 1.06 -8.73 16.51
N MET A 537 1.23 -9.46 15.42
CA MET A 537 0.41 -9.32 14.23
C MET A 537 0.06 -10.70 13.67
N GLY A 538 -1.18 -10.86 13.24
CA GLY A 538 -1.66 -12.06 12.54
C GLY A 538 -2.79 -12.77 13.26
N TRP A 539 -3.12 -13.97 12.75
CA TRP A 539 -4.27 -14.75 13.18
C TRP A 539 -4.11 -15.34 14.60
N VAL A 540 -5.18 -15.35 15.40
CA VAL A 540 -5.22 -16.10 16.68
C VAL A 540 -5.45 -17.58 16.40
N THR A 541 -4.36 -18.31 16.22
CA THR A 541 -4.36 -19.77 16.30
C THR A 541 -4.28 -20.26 17.74
N THR A 542 -4.44 -21.56 17.94
CA THR A 542 -4.02 -22.27 19.17
C THR A 542 -2.51 -22.16 19.46
N SER A 543 -1.71 -21.68 18.50
CA SER A 543 -0.24 -21.49 18.57
C SER A 543 0.20 -20.02 18.78
N GLY A 544 -0.73 -19.05 18.76
CA GLY A 544 -0.43 -17.62 18.91
C GLY A 544 -0.19 -16.89 17.57
N PRO A 545 0.16 -15.59 17.62
CA PRO A 545 0.25 -14.70 16.47
C PRO A 545 1.44 -15.02 15.56
N LEU A 546 1.31 -14.66 14.28
CA LEU A 546 2.26 -14.97 13.22
C LEU A 546 3.59 -14.23 13.40
N PHE A 547 3.53 -12.89 13.44
CA PHE A 547 4.68 -12.04 13.70
C PHE A 547 4.69 -11.67 15.17
N LYS A 548 5.79 -12.01 15.84
CA LYS A 548 5.97 -11.74 17.27
C LYS A 548 7.35 -11.18 17.55
N PHE A 549 7.40 -10.27 18.51
CA PHE A 549 8.65 -9.84 19.10
C PHE A 549 9.25 -10.99 19.94
N GLN A 550 10.37 -11.55 19.49
CA GLN A 550 11.10 -12.59 20.22
C GLN A 550 12.61 -12.41 20.10
N THR A 551 13.25 -11.99 21.19
CA THR A 551 14.70 -11.90 21.31
C THR A 551 15.40 -13.23 21.01
N ALA A 552 14.81 -14.35 21.43
CA ALA A 552 15.31 -15.70 21.15
C ALA A 552 15.45 -16.04 19.66
N ASN A 553 14.67 -15.38 18.80
CA ASN A 553 14.72 -15.55 17.34
C ASN A 553 15.49 -14.41 16.65
N GLY A 554 16.11 -13.51 17.42
CA GLY A 554 16.81 -12.32 16.90
C GLY A 554 15.89 -11.14 16.59
N GLY A 555 14.67 -11.10 17.14
CA GLY A 555 13.85 -9.89 17.13
C GLY A 555 14.38 -8.86 18.13
N ALA A 556 14.29 -7.58 17.79
CA ALA A 556 14.71 -6.45 18.62
C ALA A 556 13.59 -5.43 18.71
N CYS A 557 13.48 -4.69 19.81
CA CYS A 557 12.45 -3.66 19.97
C CYS A 557 12.88 -2.65 21.02
N THR A 558 12.68 -1.38 20.70
CA THR A 558 12.92 -0.23 21.56
C THR A 558 11.63 0.56 21.67
N VAL A 559 11.28 0.94 22.90
CA VAL A 559 10.15 1.80 23.20
C VAL A 559 10.67 3.04 23.89
N SER A 560 10.38 4.19 23.31
CA SER A 560 10.77 5.50 23.82
C SER A 560 9.57 6.15 24.48
N ILE A 561 9.62 6.32 25.79
CA ILE A 561 8.65 7.12 26.54
C ILE A 561 9.10 8.57 26.43
N GLU A 562 8.41 9.33 25.60
CA GLU A 562 8.70 10.75 25.34
C GLU A 562 8.13 11.63 26.44
N GLN A 563 6.91 11.31 26.89
CA GLN A 563 6.23 11.99 27.99
C GLN A 563 5.54 10.95 28.88
N SER A 564 5.72 11.07 30.19
CA SER A 564 4.99 10.24 31.16
C SER A 564 4.47 11.04 32.35
N ALA A 565 3.27 10.67 32.79
CA ALA A 565 2.68 11.22 34.00
C ALA A 565 1.72 10.20 34.61
N GLY A 566 2.10 9.64 35.76
CA GLY A 566 1.35 8.54 36.39
C GLY A 566 1.31 7.30 35.50
N ARG A 567 0.10 6.87 35.10
CA ARG A 567 -0.14 5.70 34.23
C ARG A 567 -0.40 6.08 32.77
N LYS A 568 -0.01 7.29 32.38
CA LYS A 568 -0.33 7.88 31.07
C LYS A 568 0.95 8.22 30.34
N TYR A 569 0.98 7.86 29.06
CA TYR A 569 2.21 7.84 28.27
C TYR A 569 1.93 8.34 26.86
N VAL A 570 2.86 9.13 26.36
CA VAL A 570 3.06 9.39 24.93
C VAL A 570 4.44 8.91 24.59
N GLY A 571 4.56 8.16 23.50
CA GLY A 571 5.84 7.61 23.11
C GLY A 571 5.84 7.06 21.71
N SER A 572 6.97 6.45 21.38
CA SER A 572 7.21 5.79 20.12
C SER A 572 7.82 4.41 20.33
N TYR A 573 7.76 3.59 19.31
CA TYR A 573 8.42 2.29 19.31
C TYR A 573 9.04 2.01 17.95
N SER A 574 10.07 1.18 17.95
CA SER A 574 10.64 0.55 16.77
C SER A 574 10.89 -0.91 17.11
N ALA A 575 10.51 -1.82 16.22
CA ALA A 575 10.63 -3.25 16.42
C ALA A 575 10.97 -3.99 15.13
N THR A 576 11.80 -5.02 15.26
CA THR A 576 11.99 -6.08 14.28
C THR A 576 11.24 -7.31 14.79
N LEU A 577 10.08 -7.57 14.20
CA LEU A 577 9.27 -8.75 14.46
C LEU A 577 9.73 -9.89 13.57
N LYS A 578 9.62 -11.12 14.06
CA LYS A 578 9.93 -12.31 13.28
C LYS A 578 8.75 -13.27 13.26
N GLY A 579 8.46 -13.77 12.07
CA GLY A 579 7.53 -14.84 11.79
C GLY A 579 8.05 -16.20 12.28
N PRO A 580 7.24 -17.26 12.16
CA PRO A 580 7.58 -18.57 12.64
C PRO A 580 8.77 -19.19 11.90
N SER A 581 9.54 -20.01 12.61
CA SER A 581 10.53 -20.93 12.06
C SER A 581 10.25 -22.33 12.60
N ALA A 582 10.66 -23.39 11.90
CA ALA A 582 10.48 -24.77 12.39
C ALA A 582 11.22 -25.01 13.73
N SER A 583 12.22 -24.18 14.02
CA SER A 583 13.00 -24.19 15.26
C SER A 583 12.40 -23.38 16.41
N ALA A 584 11.39 -22.54 16.17
CA ALA A 584 10.79 -21.68 17.18
C ALA A 584 9.75 -22.43 18.04
N PHE A 585 9.75 -22.16 19.35
CA PHE A 585 8.76 -22.74 20.27
C PHE A 585 7.34 -22.24 19.92
N GLY A 586 6.41 -23.17 19.68
CA GLY A 586 5.03 -22.87 19.32
C GLY A 586 4.88 -22.25 17.93
N SER A 587 5.69 -22.67 16.96
CA SER A 587 5.74 -22.10 15.60
C SER A 587 4.42 -22.14 14.82
N GLY A 588 3.51 -23.06 15.16
CA GLY A 588 2.27 -23.24 14.40
C GLY A 588 2.46 -23.87 13.02
N LEU A 589 3.71 -24.11 12.59
CA LEU A 589 4.05 -24.80 11.34
C LEU A 589 3.70 -26.29 11.43
N ALA A 590 2.91 -26.78 10.49
CA ALA A 590 2.58 -28.19 10.31
C ALA A 590 3.56 -28.88 9.35
N ALA A 591 3.58 -30.22 9.35
CA ALA A 591 4.38 -30.98 8.40
C ALA A 591 3.85 -30.75 6.97
N GLY A 592 4.70 -30.20 6.09
CA GLY A 592 4.32 -29.80 4.73
C GLY A 592 4.28 -28.29 4.51
N ASP A 593 4.31 -27.48 5.56
CA ASP A 593 4.38 -26.03 5.44
C ASP A 593 5.75 -25.57 4.93
N THR A 594 5.77 -24.54 4.08
CA THR A 594 7.02 -23.87 3.69
C THR A 594 7.51 -22.97 4.82
N GLU A 595 8.71 -23.24 5.35
CA GLU A 595 9.43 -22.24 6.13
C GLU A 595 10.05 -21.22 5.19
N LEU A 596 9.62 -19.96 5.31
CA LEU A 596 10.17 -18.87 4.51
C LEU A 596 11.61 -18.53 4.94
N PRO A 597 12.45 -18.07 3.98
CA PRO A 597 13.75 -17.48 4.30
C PRO A 597 13.61 -16.38 5.36
N GLU A 598 14.65 -16.19 6.18
CA GLU A 598 14.59 -15.25 7.31
C GLU A 598 14.18 -13.83 6.91
N ALA A 599 14.68 -13.34 5.76
CA ALA A 599 14.32 -12.03 5.22
C ALA A 599 12.81 -11.92 4.97
N GLU A 600 12.20 -12.95 4.38
CA GLU A 600 10.76 -12.99 4.07
C GLU A 600 9.86 -13.21 5.31
N ARG A 601 10.43 -13.62 6.45
CA ARG A 601 9.72 -13.70 7.73
C ARG A 601 10.16 -12.63 8.72
N THR A 602 10.84 -11.58 8.29
CA THR A 602 11.25 -10.45 9.14
C THR A 602 10.45 -9.22 8.78
N LEU A 603 9.82 -8.60 9.77
CA LEU A 603 9.00 -7.41 9.60
C LEU A 603 9.59 -6.29 10.44
N VAL A 604 9.93 -5.17 9.82
CA VAL A 604 10.45 -3.99 10.53
C VAL A 604 9.33 -2.97 10.64
N VAL A 605 9.06 -2.58 11.88
CA VAL A 605 7.96 -1.68 12.19
C VAL A 605 8.38 -0.58 13.14
N HIS A 606 7.75 0.56 13.03
CA HIS A 606 7.85 1.63 14.00
C HIS A 606 6.51 2.33 14.17
N GLY A 607 6.40 3.18 15.18
CA GLY A 607 5.14 3.83 15.42
C GLY A 607 5.16 4.80 16.58
N LYS A 608 4.03 5.48 16.74
CA LYS A 608 3.74 6.31 17.90
C LYS A 608 2.52 5.76 18.61
N PHE A 609 2.48 5.95 19.92
CA PHE A 609 1.37 5.54 20.75
C PHE A 609 1.00 6.60 21.78
N ARG A 610 -0.25 6.56 22.19
CA ARG A 610 -0.76 7.23 23.38
C ARG A 610 -1.88 6.42 24.02
N ASN A 611 -1.91 6.39 25.35
CA ASN A 611 -2.89 5.60 26.10
C ASN A 611 -4.01 6.45 26.75
N PHE A 612 -4.31 7.59 26.14
CA PHE A 612 -5.44 8.47 26.45
C PHE A 612 -5.97 9.12 25.17
N THR A 613 -7.27 9.43 25.16
CA THR A 613 -7.95 10.13 24.06
C THR A 613 -7.90 11.64 24.28
N THR A 614 -7.83 12.41 23.18
CA THR A 614 -7.99 13.88 23.15
C THR A 614 -9.29 14.32 22.48
N GLN A 615 -10.24 13.39 22.30
CA GLN A 615 -11.53 13.68 21.68
C GLN A 615 -12.32 14.70 22.48
N THR A 616 -13.02 15.57 21.75
CA THR A 616 -14.05 16.44 22.30
C THR A 616 -15.32 15.62 22.62
N PHE A 617 -15.80 15.74 23.86
CA PHE A 617 -17.05 15.16 24.32
C PHE A 617 -18.16 16.20 24.22
N HIS A 618 -19.22 15.86 23.49
CA HIS A 618 -20.31 16.79 23.25
C HIS A 618 -21.50 16.52 24.17
N ALA A 619 -22.11 17.59 24.64
CA ALA A 619 -23.43 17.51 25.25
C ALA A 619 -24.49 17.18 24.18
N GLY A 620 -25.55 16.47 24.58
CA GLY A 620 -26.70 16.24 23.71
C GLY A 620 -27.37 17.55 23.29
N ASN A 621 -28.36 17.48 22.38
CA ASN A 621 -29.21 18.61 22.01
C ASN A 621 -28.45 19.88 21.58
N ASN A 622 -27.50 19.76 20.63
CA ASN A 622 -26.68 20.88 20.14
C ASN A 622 -25.83 21.56 21.23
N GLY A 623 -25.37 20.81 22.23
CA GLY A 623 -24.50 21.33 23.29
C GLY A 623 -25.22 21.82 24.54
N ASP A 624 -26.55 21.65 24.65
CA ASP A 624 -27.34 22.10 25.80
C ASP A 624 -28.37 21.05 26.23
N GLU A 625 -28.08 20.32 27.30
CA GLU A 625 -29.01 19.36 27.90
C GLU A 625 -30.09 20.00 28.79
N GLY A 626 -30.09 21.34 28.92
CA GLY A 626 -31.09 22.12 29.64
C GLY A 626 -30.87 22.20 31.15
N PRO A 627 -31.76 22.90 31.87
CA PRO A 627 -31.63 23.14 33.31
C PRO A 627 -31.97 21.89 34.14
N LEU A 628 -31.53 21.90 35.41
CA LEU A 628 -31.91 20.88 36.38
C LEU A 628 -33.41 21.02 36.70
N GLY A 629 -34.26 20.19 36.07
CA GLY A 629 -35.72 20.20 36.29
C GLY A 629 -36.09 20.15 37.77
N SER A 630 -37.23 20.72 38.18
CA SER A 630 -37.58 20.97 39.59
C SER A 630 -37.57 19.75 40.51
N ASP A 631 -37.81 18.57 39.95
CA ASP A 631 -37.98 17.32 40.70
C ASP A 631 -36.76 16.37 40.52
N ALA A 632 -35.78 16.76 39.70
CA ALA A 632 -34.61 15.93 39.38
C ALA A 632 -33.55 16.00 40.50
N GLN A 633 -32.98 14.85 40.86
CA GLN A 633 -31.79 14.77 41.71
C GLN A 633 -30.56 14.56 40.83
N GLY A 634 -29.60 15.48 40.90
CA GLY A 634 -28.48 15.54 39.99
C GLY A 634 -27.81 16.90 40.00
N ILE A 635 -26.99 17.14 38.99
CA ILE A 635 -26.33 18.43 38.76
C ILE A 635 -26.43 18.83 37.30
N THR A 636 -26.45 20.14 37.04
CA THR A 636 -26.01 20.69 35.76
C THR A 636 -24.52 20.96 35.81
N LEU A 637 -23.83 20.72 34.70
CA LEU A 637 -22.42 21.02 34.52
C LEU A 637 -22.26 21.82 33.24
N THR A 638 -21.95 23.11 33.39
CA THR A 638 -21.58 24.02 32.31
C THR A 638 -20.06 24.06 32.18
N ILE A 639 -19.56 23.98 30.96
CA ILE A 639 -18.14 24.17 30.65
C ILE A 639 -17.89 25.67 30.49
N ASP A 640 -17.32 26.33 31.49
CA ASP A 640 -17.10 27.78 31.48
C ASP A 640 -15.90 28.17 30.61
N ASP A 641 -14.82 27.40 30.72
CA ASP A 641 -13.62 27.51 29.89
C ASP A 641 -13.27 26.11 29.38
N GLY A 642 -13.28 25.97 28.06
CA GLY A 642 -13.12 24.69 27.38
C GLY A 642 -11.68 24.21 27.35
N ASN A 643 -11.49 23.00 26.87
CA ASN A 643 -10.19 22.39 26.61
C ASN A 643 -10.32 21.45 25.39
N THR A 644 -9.30 20.70 25.00
CA THR A 644 -9.43 19.80 23.83
C THR A 644 -10.54 18.76 23.99
N HIS A 645 -10.92 18.45 25.24
CA HIS A 645 -11.95 17.47 25.57
C HIS A 645 -13.37 18.04 25.68
N PHE A 646 -13.55 19.35 25.86
CA PHE A 646 -14.86 19.95 26.08
C PHE A 646 -14.97 21.33 25.43
N GLN A 647 -16.09 21.60 24.79
CA GLN A 647 -16.32 22.89 24.19
C GLN A 647 -16.89 23.87 25.22
N ALA A 648 -16.30 25.07 25.28
CA ALA A 648 -16.81 26.15 26.13
C ALA A 648 -18.27 26.48 25.79
N GLY A 649 -19.10 26.59 26.82
CA GLY A 649 -20.54 26.84 26.73
C GLY A 649 -21.42 25.58 26.74
N GLU A 650 -20.84 24.38 26.61
CA GLU A 650 -21.64 23.15 26.67
C GLU A 650 -22.21 22.88 28.05
N THR A 651 -23.43 22.34 28.10
CA THR A 651 -24.13 22.02 29.35
C THR A 651 -24.57 20.56 29.38
N PHE A 652 -24.14 19.86 30.43
CA PHE A 652 -24.44 18.45 30.69
C PHE A 652 -25.37 18.30 31.89
N LEU A 653 -26.26 17.30 31.85
CA LEU A 653 -27.12 16.90 32.94
C LEU A 653 -26.63 15.57 33.54
N LEU A 654 -26.11 15.62 34.76
CA LEU A 654 -25.59 14.44 35.45
C LEU A 654 -26.58 13.98 36.52
N THR A 655 -26.96 12.71 36.47
CA THR A 655 -27.92 12.10 37.40
C THR A 655 -27.24 11.67 38.70
N SER A 656 -27.96 11.75 39.82
CA SER A 656 -27.45 11.29 41.13
C SER A 656 -27.39 9.75 41.21
N GLU A 657 -26.29 9.21 41.73
CA GLU A 657 -26.20 7.78 42.04
C GLU A 657 -26.93 7.40 43.33
N PRO A 658 -27.53 6.19 43.41
CA PRO A 658 -28.14 5.66 44.64
C PRO A 658 -27.15 5.45 45.79
N SER A 659 -25.86 5.32 45.49
CA SER A 659 -24.76 5.09 46.44
C SER A 659 -24.37 6.35 47.23
N SER A 660 -24.94 7.50 46.90
CA SER A 660 -24.67 8.77 47.56
C SER A 660 -25.07 8.71 49.03
N ASN A 661 -24.13 9.03 49.93
CA ASN A 661 -24.31 8.88 51.37
C ASN A 661 -23.75 10.08 52.16
N GLY A 662 -24.49 10.48 53.20
CA GLY A 662 -24.07 11.50 54.17
C GLY A 662 -23.75 12.87 53.57
N ASN A 663 -22.46 13.16 53.39
CA ASN A 663 -21.97 14.45 52.89
C ASN A 663 -21.30 14.32 51.52
N ASN A 664 -21.47 13.17 50.85
CA ASN A 664 -20.84 12.89 49.55
C ASN A 664 -21.91 12.72 48.46
N GLY A 665 -21.72 13.44 47.35
CA GLY A 665 -22.56 13.35 46.16
C GLY A 665 -21.79 12.68 45.01
N TYR A 666 -22.42 11.70 44.36
CA TYR A 666 -21.89 11.05 43.16
C TYR A 666 -22.87 11.29 42.01
N PHE A 667 -22.38 11.88 40.92
CA PHE A 667 -23.18 12.25 39.77
C PHE A 667 -22.54 11.73 38.49
N TYR A 668 -23.36 11.27 37.55
CA TYR A 668 -22.87 10.69 36.31
C TYR A 668 -23.78 10.97 35.11
N ARG A 669 -23.16 11.00 33.93
CA ARG A 669 -23.79 10.99 32.60
C ARG A 669 -23.12 9.88 31.78
N LEU A 670 -23.93 8.99 31.21
CA LEU A 670 -23.46 7.94 30.29
C LEU A 670 -23.43 8.48 28.87
N PHE A 671 -22.49 8.03 28.05
CA PHE A 671 -22.42 8.29 26.62
C PHE A 671 -22.79 6.99 25.90
N ASP A 672 -23.90 7.01 25.16
CA ASP A 672 -24.45 5.80 24.53
C ASP A 672 -23.60 5.32 23.34
N ASP A 673 -22.78 6.21 22.80
CA ASP A 673 -21.84 6.02 21.70
C ASP A 673 -20.46 5.51 22.16
N LEU A 674 -20.23 5.39 23.47
CA LEU A 674 -18.95 4.92 24.04
C LEU A 674 -19.11 3.56 24.76
N GLU A 675 -18.06 2.74 24.70
CA GLU A 675 -18.04 1.43 25.38
C GLU A 675 -17.61 1.52 26.86
N ALA A 676 -18.22 0.67 27.70
CA ALA A 676 -17.84 0.53 29.11
C ALA A 676 -16.42 -0.06 29.27
N PRO A 677 -15.62 0.37 30.26
CA PRO A 677 -15.98 1.21 31.42
C PRO A 677 -15.75 2.72 31.22
N ASN A 678 -15.30 3.15 30.04
CA ASN A 678 -14.90 4.53 29.75
C ASN A 678 -16.04 5.38 29.17
N ASN A 679 -17.29 4.97 29.33
CA ASN A 679 -18.45 5.60 28.72
C ASN A 679 -19.18 6.57 29.65
N GLN A 680 -18.51 7.08 30.70
CA GLN A 680 -19.16 7.93 31.70
C GLN A 680 -18.36 9.20 32.01
N LEU A 681 -19.07 10.33 32.08
CA LEU A 681 -18.62 11.55 32.74
C LEU A 681 -19.13 11.53 34.18
N ARG A 682 -18.24 11.62 35.16
CA ARG A 682 -18.56 11.47 36.58
C ARG A 682 -18.04 12.61 37.41
N MET A 683 -18.90 13.24 38.18
CA MET A 683 -18.53 14.27 39.16
C MET A 683 -18.75 13.75 40.57
N VAL A 684 -17.73 13.90 41.43
CA VAL A 684 -17.77 13.45 42.83
C VAL A 684 -17.50 14.63 43.74
N TRP A 685 -18.40 14.83 44.69
CA TRP A 685 -18.31 15.87 45.70
C TRP A 685 -18.16 15.21 47.07
N SER A 686 -17.19 15.65 47.85
CA SER A 686 -16.98 15.16 49.22
C SER A 686 -17.13 16.29 50.23
N GLY A 687 -17.68 15.98 51.41
CA GLY A 687 -17.73 16.95 52.52
C GLY A 687 -18.66 18.13 52.29
N ILE A 688 -19.78 17.93 51.59
CA ILE A 688 -20.81 18.94 51.33
C ILE A 688 -21.37 19.46 52.68
N PRO A 689 -21.31 20.77 52.98
CA PRO A 689 -21.90 21.35 54.18
C PRO A 689 -23.44 21.29 54.14
N LEU A 690 -24.06 20.96 55.27
CA LEU A 690 -25.53 20.81 55.41
C LEU A 690 -26.18 22.08 55.99
N ALA A 691 -25.67 23.24 55.61
CA ALA A 691 -26.19 24.54 56.03
C ALA A 691 -26.16 25.50 54.84
N VAL A 692 -27.12 26.44 54.82
CA VAL A 692 -27.15 27.52 53.83
C VAL A 692 -25.93 28.42 54.00
N GLY A 693 -25.21 28.68 52.91
CA GLY A 693 -23.97 29.46 52.94
C GLY A 693 -23.13 29.31 51.67
N SER A 694 -22.05 30.10 51.62
CA SER A 694 -21.01 30.03 50.58
C SER A 694 -19.76 29.44 51.19
N TYR A 695 -19.23 28.38 50.58
CA TYR A 695 -18.12 27.60 51.10
C TYR A 695 -17.05 27.44 50.03
N ALA A 696 -15.82 27.85 50.32
CA ALA A 696 -14.68 27.53 49.47
C ALA A 696 -14.24 26.09 49.74
N CYS A 697 -13.80 25.41 48.69
CA CYS A 697 -13.29 24.06 48.81
C CYS A 697 -11.96 24.02 49.58
N ASN A 698 -11.70 22.89 50.25
CA ASN A 698 -10.55 22.64 51.12
C ASN A 698 -10.50 23.46 52.43
N ASP A 699 -11.39 24.44 52.61
CA ASP A 699 -11.59 25.12 53.89
C ASP A 699 -12.34 24.22 54.88
N ASP A 700 -11.96 24.28 56.16
CA ASP A 700 -12.63 23.54 57.22
C ASP A 700 -13.94 24.24 57.62
N VAL A 701 -15.05 23.55 57.41
CA VAL A 701 -16.39 23.99 57.74
C VAL A 701 -17.02 22.97 58.70
N GLY A 702 -16.75 23.13 60.00
CA GLY A 702 -17.34 22.28 61.03
C GLY A 702 -16.84 20.82 60.99
N GLY A 703 -15.57 20.61 60.64
CA GLY A 703 -14.95 19.29 60.52
C GLY A 703 -15.14 18.64 59.15
N GLN A 704 -15.76 19.34 58.20
CA GLN A 704 -15.88 18.94 56.80
C GLN A 704 -14.95 19.81 55.94
N LYS A 705 -14.38 19.22 54.89
CA LYS A 705 -13.59 19.94 53.88
C LYS A 705 -14.19 19.66 52.51
N PRO A 706 -14.97 20.60 51.95
CA PRO A 706 -15.63 20.39 50.67
C PRO A 706 -14.59 20.18 49.57
N THR A 707 -14.76 19.15 48.74
CA THR A 707 -13.92 18.92 47.56
C THR A 707 -14.73 18.44 46.36
N MET A 708 -14.16 18.66 45.19
CA MET A 708 -14.73 18.29 43.90
C MET A 708 -13.70 17.56 43.04
N SER A 709 -14.14 16.53 42.33
CA SER A 709 -13.40 15.89 41.26
C SER A 709 -14.31 15.52 40.09
N LEU A 710 -13.76 15.61 38.88
CA LEU A 710 -14.40 15.25 37.63
C LEU A 710 -13.55 14.16 36.96
N SER A 711 -14.18 13.05 36.64
CA SER A 711 -13.61 11.96 35.85
C SER A 711 -14.29 11.96 34.50
N THR A 712 -13.50 12.04 33.44
CA THR A 712 -13.99 12.06 32.06
C THR A 712 -13.96 10.65 31.45
N PRO A 713 -14.67 10.42 30.33
CA PRO A 713 -14.49 9.23 29.49
C PRO A 713 -13.02 8.99 29.08
N ALA A 714 -12.23 10.05 28.94
CA ALA A 714 -10.78 9.96 28.71
C ALA A 714 -9.96 9.42 29.90
N ASN A 715 -10.62 9.16 31.04
CA ASN A 715 -10.01 8.76 32.31
C ASN A 715 -8.94 9.76 32.78
N ILE A 716 -9.25 11.06 32.64
CA ILE A 716 -8.43 12.17 33.11
C ILE A 716 -8.96 12.61 34.48
N PRO A 717 -8.16 12.53 35.56
CA PRO A 717 -8.60 12.87 36.90
C PRO A 717 -8.46 14.37 37.17
N TYR A 718 -9.52 15.14 36.91
CA TYR A 718 -9.59 16.54 37.32
C TYR A 718 -10.04 16.65 38.77
N GLY A 719 -9.45 17.55 39.55
CA GLY A 719 -9.95 17.83 40.89
C GLY A 719 -9.27 18.99 41.58
N VAL A 720 -9.86 19.43 42.70
CA VAL A 720 -9.37 20.61 43.43
C VAL A 720 -8.35 20.32 44.51
N THR A 721 -8.25 19.09 45.01
CA THR A 721 -7.35 18.76 46.12
C THR A 721 -6.48 17.54 45.83
N TYR A 722 -5.35 17.42 46.50
CA TYR A 722 -4.53 16.21 46.57
C TYR A 722 -4.20 15.85 48.02
N THR A 723 -3.91 14.57 48.28
CA THR A 723 -3.51 14.10 49.62
C THR A 723 -2.00 13.93 49.66
N GLN A 724 -1.34 14.59 50.62
CA GLN A 724 0.09 14.45 50.87
C GLN A 724 0.31 14.21 52.36
N SER A 725 1.00 13.11 52.71
CA SER A 725 1.31 12.74 54.10
C SER A 725 0.09 12.66 55.02
N GLY A 726 -1.06 12.22 54.48
CA GLY A 726 -2.32 12.11 55.22
C GLY A 726 -3.11 13.41 55.38
N SER A 727 -2.61 14.54 54.87
CA SER A 727 -3.33 15.81 54.83
C SER A 727 -3.85 16.13 53.43
N GLN A 728 -5.07 16.62 53.34
CA GLN A 728 -5.67 17.13 52.11
C GLN A 728 -5.27 18.59 51.90
N ASN A 729 -4.81 18.91 50.69
CA ASN A 729 -4.37 20.25 50.29
C ASN A 729 -5.01 20.65 48.96
N LEU A 730 -5.24 21.95 48.75
CA LEU A 730 -5.70 22.50 47.46
C LEU A 730 -4.58 22.36 46.42
N THR A 731 -4.91 21.87 45.23
CA THR A 731 -4.00 21.82 44.08
C THR A 731 -3.70 23.23 43.59
N GLU A 732 -2.45 23.52 43.22
CA GLU A 732 -2.08 24.82 42.64
C GLU A 732 -2.92 25.13 41.39
N GLY A 733 -3.45 26.35 41.30
CA GLY A 733 -4.35 26.77 40.20
C GLY A 733 -5.79 26.27 40.32
N ALA A 734 -6.09 25.36 41.27
CA ALA A 734 -7.46 24.92 41.49
C ALA A 734 -8.24 25.89 42.36
N SER A 735 -9.55 25.96 42.13
CA SER A 735 -10.48 26.65 43.02
C SER A 735 -11.84 25.97 42.95
N CYS A 736 -12.61 25.97 44.04
CA CYS A 736 -14.05 25.81 43.92
C CYS A 736 -14.80 26.51 45.03
N THR A 737 -16.01 26.97 44.70
CA THR A 737 -16.96 27.57 45.61
C THR A 737 -18.29 26.84 45.47
N LEU A 738 -18.85 26.48 46.62
CA LEU A 738 -20.15 25.85 46.77
C LEU A 738 -21.11 26.82 47.49
N ASN A 739 -22.22 27.15 46.85
CA ASN A 739 -23.26 28.00 47.41
C ASN A 739 -24.50 27.15 47.72
N VAL A 740 -24.66 26.73 48.96
CA VAL A 740 -25.86 26.04 49.42
C VAL A 740 -26.97 27.07 49.62
N THR A 741 -28.05 26.96 48.86
CA THR A 741 -29.19 27.89 48.91
C THR A 741 -30.39 27.31 49.66
N SER A 742 -30.50 25.99 49.75
CA SER A 742 -31.58 25.31 50.48
C SER A 742 -31.12 23.99 51.10
N VAL A 743 -31.60 23.72 52.31
CA VAL A 743 -31.52 22.42 53.00
C VAL A 743 -32.92 22.14 53.57
N ALA A 744 -33.72 21.38 52.85
CA ALA A 744 -35.12 21.12 53.21
C ALA A 744 -35.52 19.71 52.77
N ASP A 745 -36.38 19.06 53.55
CA ASP A 745 -36.97 17.75 53.22
C ASP A 745 -35.95 16.66 52.83
N GLY A 746 -34.79 16.65 53.51
CA GLY A 746 -33.70 15.72 53.24
C GLY A 746 -32.93 15.99 51.94
N VAL A 747 -33.14 17.15 51.31
CA VAL A 747 -32.50 17.56 50.06
C VAL A 747 -31.67 18.83 50.28
N VAL A 748 -30.44 18.82 49.76
CA VAL A 748 -29.55 19.99 49.70
C VAL A 748 -29.53 20.49 48.27
N SER A 749 -29.67 21.80 48.07
CA SER A 749 -29.61 22.42 46.75
C SER A 749 -28.79 23.70 46.76
N GLY A 750 -28.24 24.04 45.61
CA GLY A 750 -27.38 25.20 45.48
C GLY A 750 -26.75 25.34 44.12
N THR A 751 -25.75 26.22 44.04
CA THR A 751 -24.92 26.42 42.86
C THR A 751 -23.44 26.21 43.17
N TYR A 752 -22.63 26.01 42.15
CA TYR A 752 -21.19 25.89 42.29
C TYR A 752 -20.44 26.49 41.11
N MET A 753 -19.18 26.80 41.36
CA MET A 753 -18.20 27.16 40.34
C MET A 753 -16.85 26.59 40.75
N ALA A 754 -16.11 26.02 39.81
CA ALA A 754 -14.86 25.33 40.07
C ALA A 754 -13.88 25.44 38.90
N THR A 755 -12.62 25.71 39.21
CA THR A 755 -11.49 25.42 38.32
C THR A 755 -10.83 24.14 38.83
N LEU A 756 -10.98 23.06 38.07
CA LEU A 756 -10.42 21.74 38.40
C LEU A 756 -9.09 21.55 37.66
N VAL A 757 -8.11 20.95 38.32
CA VAL A 757 -6.77 20.73 37.75
C VAL A 757 -6.54 19.24 37.51
N ALA A 758 -5.98 18.90 36.35
CA ALA A 758 -5.64 17.53 35.97
C ALA A 758 -4.49 16.99 36.84
N ARG A 759 -4.78 16.04 37.73
CA ARG A 759 -3.78 15.55 38.70
C ARG A 759 -2.88 14.49 38.10
N ASN A 760 -1.56 14.66 38.28
CA ASN A 760 -0.52 13.70 37.90
C ASN A 760 -0.54 13.32 36.40
N ILE A 761 -1.12 14.16 35.54
CA ILE A 761 -1.22 13.94 34.09
C ILE A 761 -1.00 15.22 33.26
N ALA A 762 -1.09 16.41 33.87
CA ALA A 762 -0.91 17.69 33.16
C ALA A 762 0.34 17.77 32.23
N PRO A 763 1.51 17.19 32.57
CA PRO A 763 2.67 17.23 31.69
C PRO A 763 2.53 16.47 30.35
N VAL A 764 1.56 15.55 30.24
CA VAL A 764 1.33 14.78 29.00
C VAL A 764 0.11 15.27 28.22
N LEU A 765 -0.66 16.21 28.77
CA LEU A 765 -1.85 16.73 28.09
C LEU A 765 -1.47 17.81 27.06
N PRO A 766 -2.19 17.89 25.91
CA PRO A 766 -2.04 18.99 24.97
C PRO A 766 -2.29 20.36 25.61
N GLY A 767 -1.81 21.42 24.96
CA GLY A 767 -1.76 22.79 25.50
C GLY A 767 -2.97 23.24 26.34
N ASN A 768 -2.71 23.76 27.54
CA ASN A 768 -3.69 24.27 28.52
C ASN A 768 -4.77 23.29 29.02
N ASP A 769 -4.81 22.03 28.58
CA ASP A 769 -5.76 21.01 29.07
C ASP A 769 -5.54 20.58 30.53
N GLY A 770 -4.50 21.12 31.17
CA GLY A 770 -4.19 20.93 32.59
C GLY A 770 -5.27 21.46 33.52
N THR A 771 -6.21 22.27 33.03
CA THR A 771 -7.33 22.83 33.81
C THR A 771 -8.65 22.76 33.06
N ILE A 772 -9.75 22.72 33.79
CA ILE A 772 -11.11 22.89 33.27
C ILE A 772 -11.92 23.74 34.24
N SER A 773 -12.62 24.75 33.73
CA SER A 773 -13.52 25.57 34.54
C SER A 773 -14.96 25.15 34.31
N VAL A 774 -15.68 24.87 35.39
CA VAL A 774 -17.05 24.36 35.36
C VAL A 774 -17.92 25.07 36.38
N SER A 775 -19.20 25.24 36.04
CA SER A 775 -20.21 25.79 36.93
C SER A 775 -21.53 25.05 36.80
N GLY A 776 -22.45 25.28 37.73
CA GLY A 776 -23.80 24.74 37.59
C GLY A 776 -24.63 24.75 38.87
N GLU A 777 -25.74 24.04 38.81
CA GLU A 777 -26.69 23.85 39.89
C GLU A 777 -26.67 22.40 40.37
N PHE A 778 -26.98 22.18 41.64
CA PHE A 778 -27.07 20.83 42.20
C PHE A 778 -28.33 20.67 43.05
N ARG A 779 -28.90 19.46 43.01
CA ARG A 779 -29.94 18.98 43.92
C ARG A 779 -29.62 17.55 44.32
N TYR A 780 -29.36 17.33 45.61
CA TYR A 780 -28.85 16.07 46.12
C TYR A 780 -29.63 15.64 47.37
N ALA A 781 -30.02 14.36 47.43
CA ALA A 781 -30.69 13.77 48.58
C ALA A 781 -29.69 13.30 49.64
N ASN A 782 -29.76 13.89 50.81
CA ASN A 782 -28.99 13.45 51.97
C ASN A 782 -29.80 12.42 52.78
N GLN A 783 -29.39 11.15 52.71
CA GLN A 783 -30.02 10.06 53.47
C GLN A 783 -29.72 10.08 54.98
N ALA A 784 -28.93 11.03 55.48
CA ALA A 784 -28.64 11.20 56.91
C ALA A 784 -29.56 12.21 57.63
N LEU A 785 -30.49 12.86 56.91
CA LEU A 785 -31.44 13.86 57.43
C LEU A 785 -32.86 13.30 57.61
#